data_AF-A0A444ZXX5-F1
#
_entry.id   AF-A0A444ZXX5-F1
#
_cell.length_a   1.000
_cell.length_b   1.000
_cell.length_c   1.000
_cell.angle_alpha   90.00
_cell.angle_beta   90.00
_cell.angle_gamma   90.00
#
_symmetry.space_group_name_H-M   'P 1'
#
loop_
_entity.id
_entity.type
_entity.pdbx_description
1 polymer ?
#
loop_
_entity_poly.entity_id
_entity_poly.type
_entity_poly.pdbx_seq_one_letter_code
_entity_poly.pdbx_strand_id
1 'polypeptide(L)'
;MEDPLKKREDIVCYAPQMITTNGIWQGDNPLNYALPLFILQVMLVVIATRIFVFILKPIRQPRVIAEILGGVILGPSVLGQSKTFAEAVFPLRSVMVIETMANLGLLYFLFLVGVGMDVSSLRRIGRKAVFIAAGGMVLPFVIGAIFSFVITSGDRPVNKGAYILLLGVVLSVTAFPVLARILAELKLINTEMGRVALSSALINDAFSWILLAVAITMAQSERLVLSSFMILISSVAFVLFYVFAVRPIIGWIIRKTPEGESFSDFYVCLILAGVMVSGFITDAMGTHSVFGAFVFGLTIPTGPLSLTLVEKIEDFVSGLLLPLFFAISGLKTNLGLIKGVFPWLTIVTLVLLSCIGKIAGTIFVAVSYQMTLDEGAALGLLMNSKGLVEMIVLNVGRDQKVLDERSFAIMVTITVLMTGIIVPGLSAIYNPTKRVISYKRRTIQMSRKDEELKVLVCIHTPRNVPSIINLLDASNPTKKSPICIYVLHLVELTGRTSALLIVHNSRKSDQPALNATQAQSDHIINAFANYEQQASCVTVQPLTAMSPYSTMHEDVCNLAEDKRVALIILPFHKLHTIDGGMEPINAPFRTVNRNVLANAPCSVGILVDRGLNCSNHLVDDVVVSHYVAVLFFGGPDDREGLSYGWRMSEHEGVCLTLMRFVPGTQVGSTTDTKQPPSHNNNTNNIQEEPRILTVDTEKDTEKQLDERLIQLFRMNRVNNESIVYIEKVVNNGEETVAAIRSMEDIHDLIIVGRGQGMISPLTAGLTDWSECPELGAIGDLLASPDFATSASVLVVQQYIGQGSEVDNSLVTTDNVVNTNEEYINQRTHHSVAPPTGHTVHMFNDTERQLR
;
A
#
# COMPACT_ATOMS: atom_id res chain seq x y z
N MET A 1 59.52 40.75 19.64
CA MET A 1 58.47 40.56 20.65
C MET A 1 57.18 40.96 19.97
N GLU A 2 56.67 40.07 19.12
CA GLU A 2 55.43 40.25 18.36
C GLU A 2 54.41 39.26 18.93
N ASP A 3 53.24 39.79 19.26
CA ASP A 3 52.17 39.12 20.00
C ASP A 3 51.18 38.51 18.99
N PRO A 4 51.07 37.17 18.85
CA PRO A 4 50.27 36.56 17.80
C PRO A 4 48.96 36.02 18.38
N LEU A 5 47.99 36.87 18.73
CA LEU A 5 46.63 36.44 19.12
C LEU A 5 45.59 37.57 19.07
N LYS A 6 45.59 38.40 18.01
CA LYS A 6 44.40 39.22 17.69
C LYS A 6 43.41 38.35 16.92
N LYS A 7 42.38 37.83 17.62
CA LYS A 7 41.14 37.37 16.99
C LYS A 7 40.67 38.47 16.03
N ARG A 8 40.59 38.17 14.73
CA ARG A 8 39.84 39.01 13.78
C ARG A 8 38.38 38.90 14.19
N GLU A 9 37.88 39.92 14.87
CA GLU A 9 36.45 40.14 15.00
C GLU A 9 35.95 40.61 13.63
N ASP A 10 35.13 39.80 12.96
CA ASP A 10 34.44 40.22 11.74
C ASP A 10 33.40 41.27 12.14
N ILE A 11 33.76 42.55 11.98
CA ILE A 11 32.86 43.68 12.20
C ILE A 11 31.80 43.63 11.07
N VAL A 12 30.57 43.24 11.40
CA VAL A 12 29.44 43.26 10.46
C VAL A 12 28.77 44.63 10.54
N CYS A 13 29.09 45.53 9.61
CA CYS A 13 28.36 46.79 9.44
C CYS A 13 26.95 46.49 8.89
N TYR A 14 25.90 46.78 9.67
CA TYR A 14 24.50 46.62 9.27
C TYR A 14 23.88 47.98 8.93
N ALA A 15 23.36 48.11 7.70
CA ALA A 15 22.61 49.29 7.29
C ALA A 15 21.11 49.09 7.59
N PRO A 16 20.51 49.85 8.53
CA PRO A 16 19.14 49.63 9.02
C PRO A 16 18.04 49.83 7.96
N GLN A 17 18.35 50.39 6.79
CA GLN A 17 17.37 50.70 5.74
C GLN A 17 17.34 49.66 4.59
N MET A 18 18.09 48.56 4.67
CA MET A 18 18.22 47.59 3.55
C MET A 18 17.27 46.38 3.62
N ILE A 19 16.02 46.56 4.08
CA ILE A 19 15.02 45.49 4.10
C ILE A 19 14.27 45.41 2.76
N THR A 20 13.77 46.54 2.26
CA THR A 20 12.97 46.66 1.03
C THR A 20 13.65 47.58 0.02
N THR A 21 13.59 47.21 -1.26
CA THR A 21 14.15 48.01 -2.37
C THR A 21 13.21 49.15 -2.77
N ASN A 22 13.76 50.28 -3.23
CA ASN A 22 12.97 51.35 -3.84
C ASN A 22 12.65 51.09 -5.33
N GLY A 23 13.14 49.98 -5.89
CA GLY A 23 12.85 49.49 -7.23
C GLY A 23 13.99 49.68 -8.23
N ILE A 24 14.05 48.76 -9.22
CA ILE A 24 15.11 48.73 -10.25
C ILE A 24 15.17 50.03 -11.06
N TRP A 25 14.01 50.66 -11.31
CA TRP A 25 13.90 51.91 -12.06
C TRP A 25 14.47 53.13 -11.32
N GLN A 26 14.72 53.01 -10.02
CA GLN A 26 15.39 54.05 -9.22
C GLN A 26 16.91 53.81 -9.11
N GLY A 27 17.44 52.80 -9.81
CA GLY A 27 18.87 52.45 -9.81
C GLY A 27 19.29 51.48 -8.70
N ASP A 28 18.35 51.01 -7.88
CA ASP A 28 18.60 50.04 -6.82
C ASP A 28 18.67 48.60 -7.34
N ASN A 29 19.69 47.84 -6.93
CA ASN A 29 19.73 46.40 -7.19
C ASN A 29 18.98 45.64 -6.07
N PRO A 30 17.90 44.89 -6.38
CA PRO A 30 17.12 44.16 -5.38
C PRO A 30 17.93 43.10 -4.62
N LEU A 31 19.01 42.58 -5.18
CA LEU A 31 19.90 41.60 -4.54
C LEU A 31 20.68 42.19 -3.35
N ASN A 32 20.75 43.52 -3.25
CA ASN A 32 21.40 44.18 -2.12
C ASN A 32 20.52 44.22 -0.87
N TYR A 33 19.21 44.00 -1.02
CA TYR A 33 18.21 44.09 0.04
C TYR A 33 17.84 42.70 0.57
N ALA A 34 17.54 42.59 1.87
CA ALA A 34 17.35 41.29 2.52
C ALA A 34 16.11 40.54 2.02
N LEU A 35 14.95 41.21 1.90
CA LEU A 35 13.69 40.54 1.55
C LEU A 35 13.65 40.04 0.09
N PRO A 36 13.97 40.86 -0.95
CA PRO A 36 13.95 40.39 -2.33
C PRO A 36 14.97 39.27 -2.58
N LEU A 37 16.15 39.37 -1.96
CA LEU A 37 17.18 38.34 -2.03
C LEU A 37 16.69 37.02 -1.40
N PHE A 38 16.08 37.09 -0.21
CA PHE A 38 15.53 35.90 0.44
C PHE A 38 14.44 35.22 -0.41
N ILE A 39 13.51 36.00 -1.00
CA ILE A 39 12.49 35.47 -1.91
C ILE A 39 13.13 34.77 -3.11
N LEU A 40 14.16 35.38 -3.72
CA LEU A 40 14.90 34.78 -4.82
C LEU A 40 15.59 33.48 -4.41
N GLN A 41 16.22 33.44 -3.24
CA GLN A 41 16.88 32.24 -2.72
C GLN A 41 15.88 31.10 -2.49
N VAL A 42 14.73 31.38 -1.86
CA VAL A 42 13.66 30.39 -1.66
C VAL A 42 13.17 29.85 -3.01
N MET A 43 12.94 30.73 -3.98
CA MET A 43 12.55 30.34 -5.34
C MET A 43 13.60 29.44 -6.00
N LEU A 44 14.89 29.81 -5.94
CA LEU A 44 15.98 29.02 -6.51
C LEU A 44 16.10 27.65 -5.85
N VAL A 45 16.00 27.57 -4.52
CA VAL A 45 16.01 26.30 -3.79
C VAL A 45 14.83 25.42 -4.20
N VAL A 46 13.61 25.96 -4.20
CA VAL A 46 12.42 25.18 -4.58
C VAL A 46 12.51 24.69 -6.02
N ILE A 47 12.92 25.54 -6.97
CA ILE A 47 13.08 25.14 -8.37
C ILE A 47 14.14 24.05 -8.51
N ALA A 48 15.33 24.23 -7.91
CA ALA A 48 16.40 23.24 -8.00
C ALA A 48 15.97 21.89 -7.43
N THR A 49 15.36 21.88 -6.24
CA THR A 49 14.90 20.64 -5.61
C THR A 49 13.79 19.95 -6.42
N ARG A 50 12.85 20.69 -7.00
CA ARG A 50 11.78 20.13 -7.85
C ARG A 50 12.33 19.51 -9.15
N ILE A 51 13.35 20.12 -9.76
CA ILE A 51 14.04 19.54 -10.92
C ILE A 51 14.67 18.20 -10.55
N PHE A 52 15.35 18.11 -9.40
CA PHE A 52 15.92 16.83 -8.94
C PHE A 52 14.87 15.78 -8.62
N VAL A 53 13.74 16.17 -8.01
CA VAL A 53 12.62 15.24 -7.80
C VAL A 53 12.12 14.68 -9.13
N PHE A 54 12.00 15.52 -10.17
CA PHE A 54 11.58 15.07 -11.50
C PHE A 54 12.58 14.10 -12.13
N ILE A 55 13.88 14.41 -12.07
CA ILE A 55 14.96 13.56 -12.61
C ILE A 55 15.06 12.22 -11.88
N LEU A 56 14.86 12.21 -10.57
CA LEU A 56 15.00 11.02 -9.72
C LEU A 56 13.70 10.21 -9.60
N LYS A 57 12.57 10.74 -10.05
CA LYS A 57 11.26 10.05 -10.11
C LYS A 57 11.31 8.66 -10.75
N PRO A 58 11.96 8.42 -11.92
CA PRO A 58 12.03 7.08 -12.51
C PRO A 58 12.75 6.05 -11.62
N ILE A 59 13.67 6.49 -10.76
CA ILE A 59 14.44 5.62 -9.86
C ILE A 59 13.70 5.42 -8.52
N ARG A 60 12.53 6.06 -8.33
CA ARG A 60 11.73 6.03 -7.09
C ARG A 60 12.54 6.45 -5.85
N GLN A 61 13.40 7.47 -6.00
CA GLN A 61 14.21 7.96 -4.89
C GLN A 61 13.41 8.89 -3.96
N PRO A 62 13.65 8.83 -2.63
CA PRO A 62 13.03 9.74 -1.68
C PRO A 62 13.34 11.21 -1.96
N ARG A 63 12.35 12.06 -1.69
CA ARG A 63 12.44 13.52 -1.87
C ARG A 63 13.62 14.17 -1.14
N VAL A 64 13.98 13.67 0.04
CA VAL A 64 15.10 14.19 0.85
C VAL A 64 16.43 14.18 0.08
N ILE A 65 16.67 13.16 -0.75
CA ILE A 65 17.89 13.06 -1.56
C ILE A 65 17.93 14.18 -2.61
N ALA A 66 16.81 14.41 -3.28
CA ALA A 66 16.69 15.50 -4.25
C ALA A 66 16.91 16.88 -3.61
N GLU A 67 16.45 17.06 -2.37
CA GLU A 67 16.59 18.30 -1.64
C GLU A 67 18.05 18.58 -1.23
N ILE A 68 18.76 17.57 -0.73
CA ILE A 68 20.19 17.67 -0.40
C ILE A 68 21.01 17.94 -1.68
N LEU A 69 20.77 17.18 -2.76
CA LEU A 69 21.48 17.35 -4.03
C LEU A 69 21.23 18.73 -4.65
N GLY A 70 20.00 19.25 -4.56
CA GLY A 70 19.66 20.61 -4.98
C GLY A 70 20.50 21.65 -4.24
N GLY A 71 20.68 21.49 -2.92
CA GLY A 71 21.57 22.34 -2.12
C GLY A 71 23.03 22.23 -2.52
N VAL A 72 23.54 21.01 -2.74
CA VAL A 72 24.94 20.76 -3.15
C VAL A 72 25.26 21.48 -4.47
N ILE A 73 24.31 21.52 -5.40
CA ILE A 73 24.49 22.16 -6.71
C ILE A 73 24.43 23.68 -6.63
N LEU A 74 23.51 24.22 -5.83
CA LEU A 74 23.47 25.67 -5.55
C LEU A 74 24.71 26.12 -4.76
N GLY A 75 25.35 25.21 -4.03
CA GLY A 75 26.51 25.49 -3.21
C GLY A 75 27.86 25.52 -3.93
N PRO A 76 28.96 25.62 -3.15
CA PRO A 76 30.31 25.82 -3.67
C PRO A 76 30.82 24.64 -4.50
N SER A 77 30.12 23.51 -4.46
CA SER A 77 30.48 22.32 -5.24
C SER A 77 30.23 22.51 -6.75
N VAL A 78 29.23 23.30 -7.16
CA VAL A 78 28.90 23.50 -8.59
C VAL A 78 28.71 24.98 -8.93
N LEU A 79 27.53 25.57 -8.68
CA LEU A 79 27.22 26.96 -9.09
C LEU A 79 27.95 28.00 -8.23
N GLY A 80 28.14 27.70 -6.94
CA GLY A 80 28.90 28.54 -6.01
C GLY A 80 30.41 28.57 -6.27
N GLN A 81 30.94 27.83 -7.26
CA GLN A 81 32.33 27.99 -7.70
C GLN A 81 32.57 29.36 -8.35
N SER A 82 31.53 29.93 -8.99
CA SER A 82 31.58 31.29 -9.50
C SER A 82 31.44 32.28 -8.35
N LYS A 83 32.51 33.04 -8.07
CA LYS A 83 32.51 34.07 -7.02
C LYS A 83 31.39 35.10 -7.21
N THR A 84 31.13 35.48 -8.46
CA THR A 84 30.06 36.41 -8.81
C THR A 84 28.68 35.89 -8.41
N PHE A 85 28.43 34.59 -8.62
CA PHE A 85 27.16 33.98 -8.22
C PHE A 85 27.06 33.83 -6.71
N ALA A 86 28.12 33.34 -6.06
CA ALA A 86 28.15 33.14 -4.61
C ALA A 86 27.94 34.45 -3.84
N GLU A 87 28.62 35.53 -4.23
CA GLU A 87 28.50 36.83 -3.57
C GLU A 87 27.18 37.55 -3.89
N ALA A 88 26.62 37.35 -5.09
CA ALA A 88 25.35 37.99 -5.48
C ALA A 88 24.12 37.28 -4.90
N VAL A 89 24.11 35.95 -4.89
CA VAL A 89 22.93 35.14 -4.52
C VAL A 89 22.99 34.61 -3.09
N PHE A 90 24.18 34.22 -2.60
CA PHE A 90 24.36 33.66 -1.25
C PHE A 90 25.44 34.40 -0.43
N PRO A 91 25.35 35.73 -0.25
CA PRO A 91 26.25 36.45 0.65
C PRO A 91 26.05 36.01 2.11
N LEU A 92 27.11 36.05 2.92
CA LEU A 92 27.11 35.65 4.34
C LEU A 92 25.92 36.23 5.14
N ARG A 93 25.53 37.48 4.86
CA ARG A 93 24.40 38.15 5.52
C ARG A 93 23.04 37.48 5.28
N SER A 94 22.79 36.94 4.08
CA SER A 94 21.51 36.31 3.75
C SER A 94 21.49 34.83 4.06
N VAL A 95 22.67 34.17 4.11
CA VAL A 95 22.81 32.79 4.59
C VAL A 95 22.27 32.66 6.03
N MET A 96 22.53 33.65 6.89
CA MET A 96 21.97 33.66 8.24
C MET A 96 20.43 33.72 8.24
N VAL A 97 19.82 34.53 7.37
CA VAL A 97 18.36 34.65 7.27
C VAL A 97 17.73 33.34 6.79
N ILE A 98 18.25 32.74 5.72
CA ILE A 98 17.73 31.47 5.20
C ILE A 98 17.94 30.33 6.21
N GLU A 99 19.04 30.32 6.96
CA GLU A 99 19.31 29.35 8.03
C GLU A 99 18.35 29.48 9.20
N THR A 100 18.05 30.70 9.65
CA THR A 100 17.04 30.91 10.69
C THR A 100 15.65 30.43 10.24
N MET A 101 15.25 30.73 9.00
CA MET A 101 13.97 30.26 8.46
C MET A 101 13.93 28.73 8.29
N ALA A 102 15.02 28.13 7.83
CA ALA A 102 15.13 26.69 7.69
C ALA A 102 15.04 25.96 9.04
N ASN A 103 15.70 26.49 10.07
CA ASN A 103 15.60 25.94 11.43
C ASN A 103 14.20 26.12 12.03
N LEU A 104 13.49 27.20 11.70
CA LEU A 104 12.07 27.36 12.06
C LEU A 104 11.19 26.32 11.34
N GLY A 105 11.44 26.08 10.05
CA GLY A 105 10.79 25.01 9.28
C GLY A 105 11.03 23.63 9.88
N LEU A 106 12.28 23.35 10.24
CA LEU A 106 12.69 22.13 10.92
C LEU A 106 11.97 21.95 12.26
N LEU A 107 11.86 23.02 13.05
CA LEU A 107 11.17 23.04 14.34
C LEU A 107 9.71 22.64 14.18
N TYR A 108 8.97 23.23 13.24
CA TYR A 108 7.59 22.83 12.96
C TYR A 108 7.47 21.44 12.36
N PHE A 109 8.43 21.02 11.53
CA PHE A 109 8.43 19.68 10.97
C PHE A 109 8.58 18.62 12.05
N LEU A 110 9.50 18.80 13.01
CA LEU A 110 9.63 17.85 14.12
C LEU A 110 8.44 17.87 15.07
N PHE A 111 7.77 19.00 15.21
CA PHE A 111 6.48 19.04 15.88
C PHE A 111 5.47 18.12 15.16
N LEU A 112 5.32 18.24 13.83
CA LEU A 112 4.43 17.36 13.06
C LEU A 112 4.82 15.88 13.18
N VAL A 113 6.13 15.58 13.15
CA VAL A 113 6.63 14.21 13.40
C VAL A 113 6.21 13.74 14.79
N GLY A 114 6.37 14.57 15.83
CA GLY A 114 5.94 14.25 17.19
C GLY A 114 4.42 14.02 17.31
N VAL A 115 3.61 14.82 16.62
CA VAL A 115 2.14 14.67 16.56
C VAL A 115 1.72 13.38 15.86
N GLY A 116 2.42 13.00 14.78
CA GLY A 116 2.19 11.75 14.07
C GLY A 116 2.61 10.50 14.85
N MET A 117 3.42 10.66 15.91
CA MET A 117 3.90 9.56 16.73
C MET A 117 2.90 9.19 17.84
N ASP A 118 2.26 8.03 17.69
CA ASP A 118 1.42 7.49 18.75
C ASP A 118 2.25 6.86 19.88
N VAL A 119 2.39 7.62 20.98
CA VAL A 119 3.07 7.17 22.22
C VAL A 119 2.40 5.92 22.81
N SER A 120 1.10 5.72 22.60
CA SER A 120 0.39 4.54 23.10
C SER A 120 0.77 3.28 22.30
N SER A 121 0.97 3.44 20.99
CA SER A 121 1.53 2.39 20.12
C SER A 121 2.96 2.06 20.51
N LEU A 122 3.79 3.03 20.92
CA LEU A 122 5.16 2.79 21.43
C LEU A 122 5.16 1.83 22.64
N ARG A 123 4.17 1.92 23.53
CA ARG A 123 4.04 1.02 24.70
C ARG A 123 3.63 -0.41 24.31
N ARG A 124 2.95 -0.57 23.18
CA ARG A 124 2.52 -1.87 22.64
C ARG A 124 3.56 -2.50 21.72
N ILE A 125 4.72 -1.86 21.53
CA ILE A 125 5.78 -2.40 20.67
C ILE A 125 6.27 -3.75 21.22
N GLY A 126 6.26 -4.76 20.35
CA GLY A 126 6.78 -6.08 20.67
C GLY A 126 8.29 -6.05 20.91
N ARG A 127 8.76 -6.90 21.84
CA ARG A 127 10.20 -7.09 22.15
C ARG A 127 11.07 -7.25 20.89
N LYS A 128 10.52 -7.92 19.87
CA LYS A 128 11.13 -8.10 18.55
C LYS A 128 11.68 -6.80 17.95
N ALA A 129 10.91 -5.71 17.93
CA ALA A 129 11.35 -4.45 17.32
C ALA A 129 12.46 -3.76 18.13
N VAL A 130 12.45 -3.89 19.46
CA VAL A 130 13.52 -3.34 20.32
C VAL A 130 14.85 -4.02 20.06
N PHE A 131 14.86 -5.35 19.95
CA PHE A 131 16.10 -6.07 19.64
C PHE A 131 16.59 -5.80 18.22
N ILE A 132 15.68 -5.64 17.25
CA ILE A 132 16.06 -5.30 15.86
C ILE A 132 16.65 -3.90 15.79
N ALA A 133 16.04 -2.93 16.49
CA ALA A 133 16.57 -1.57 16.66
C ALA A 133 17.99 -1.61 17.25
N ALA A 134 18.18 -2.33 18.36
CA ALA A 134 19.49 -2.48 19.00
C ALA A 134 20.53 -3.16 18.08
N GLY A 135 20.17 -4.26 17.42
CA GLY A 135 21.03 -4.97 16.48
C GLY A 135 21.44 -4.11 15.28
N GLY A 136 20.52 -3.30 14.76
CA GLY A 136 20.77 -2.34 13.68
C GLY A 136 21.55 -1.10 14.09
N MET A 137 21.66 -0.80 15.39
CA MET A 137 22.35 0.39 15.90
C MET A 137 23.78 0.10 16.39
N VAL A 138 23.97 -1.00 17.14
CA VAL A 138 25.24 -1.31 17.84
C VAL A 138 26.39 -1.57 16.87
N LEU A 139 26.19 -2.42 15.84
CA LEU A 139 27.27 -2.77 14.91
C LEU A 139 27.77 -1.56 14.09
N PRO A 140 26.90 -0.75 13.45
CA PRO A 140 27.35 0.45 12.74
C PRO A 140 27.98 1.49 13.67
N PHE A 141 27.52 1.59 14.92
CA PHE A 141 28.12 2.48 15.91
C PHE A 141 29.57 2.09 16.20
N VAL A 142 29.82 0.80 16.42
CA VAL A 142 31.18 0.27 16.62
C VAL A 142 32.05 0.47 15.38
N ILE A 143 31.52 0.22 14.19
CA ILE A 143 32.22 0.48 12.92
C ILE A 143 32.60 1.97 12.81
N GLY A 144 31.67 2.87 13.11
CA GLY A 144 31.92 4.31 13.13
C GLY A 144 32.98 4.71 14.15
N ALA A 145 32.92 4.14 15.35
CA ALA A 145 33.91 4.39 16.39
C ALA A 145 35.31 3.94 15.97
N ILE A 146 35.45 2.74 15.40
CA ILE A 146 36.73 2.23 14.87
C ILE A 146 37.25 3.14 13.75
N PHE A 147 36.37 3.51 12.82
CA PHE A 147 36.75 4.31 11.67
C PHE A 147 37.14 5.74 12.02
N SER A 148 36.56 6.28 13.10
CA SER A 148 36.91 7.61 13.60
C SER A 148 38.41 7.73 13.95
N PHE A 149 39.03 6.65 14.46
CA PHE A 149 40.48 6.61 14.73
C PHE A 149 41.32 6.62 13.45
N VAL A 150 40.82 5.98 12.39
CA VAL A 150 41.49 5.94 11.07
C VAL A 150 41.46 7.33 10.41
N ILE A 151 40.33 8.03 10.43
CA ILE A 151 40.22 9.40 9.89
C ILE A 151 41.07 10.39 10.71
N THR A 152 41.07 10.25 12.04
CA THR A 152 41.77 11.16 12.97
C THR A 152 43.31 11.04 12.91
N SER A 153 43.84 10.05 12.19
CA SER A 153 45.30 9.88 12.06
C SER A 153 45.97 11.02 11.25
N GLY A 154 45.20 11.91 10.61
CA GLY A 154 45.70 13.04 9.80
C GLY A 154 45.51 14.45 10.40
N ASP A 155 44.43 14.71 11.14
CA ASP A 155 44.11 16.02 11.76
C ASP A 155 43.69 15.82 13.22
N ARG A 156 44.13 16.69 14.15
CA ARG A 156 43.83 16.56 15.59
C ARG A 156 42.48 17.22 15.93
N PRO A 157 41.37 16.48 16.12
CA PRO A 157 40.14 17.07 16.60
C PRO A 157 40.33 17.56 18.04
N VAL A 158 39.76 18.73 18.34
CA VAL A 158 39.84 19.41 19.65
C VAL A 158 39.24 18.53 20.76
N ASN A 159 38.29 17.65 20.42
CA ASN A 159 37.68 16.72 21.37
C ASN A 159 37.43 15.34 20.74
N LYS A 160 38.40 14.42 20.91
CA LYS A 160 38.36 13.06 20.35
C LYS A 160 37.11 12.28 20.77
N GLY A 161 36.66 12.42 22.03
CA GLY A 161 35.51 11.69 22.55
C GLY A 161 34.20 12.08 21.85
N ALA A 162 33.97 13.39 21.73
CA ALA A 162 32.80 13.91 21.02
C ALA A 162 32.81 13.51 19.53
N TYR A 163 33.98 13.53 18.88
CA TYR A 163 34.12 13.11 17.48
C TYR A 163 33.78 11.63 17.26
N ILE A 164 34.31 10.73 18.10
CA ILE A 164 34.02 9.28 18.04
C ILE A 164 32.52 9.03 18.18
N LEU A 165 31.91 9.64 19.21
CA LEU A 165 30.50 9.44 19.51
C LEU A 165 29.62 9.99 18.40
N LEU A 166 29.90 11.20 17.91
CA LEU A 166 29.16 11.83 16.83
C LEU A 166 29.21 10.97 15.55
N LEU A 167 30.39 10.45 15.18
CA LEU A 167 30.53 9.62 13.99
C LEU A 167 29.78 8.29 14.12
N GLY A 168 29.84 7.66 15.30
CA GLY A 168 29.08 6.44 15.60
C GLY A 168 27.57 6.67 15.56
N VAL A 169 27.09 7.79 16.10
CA VAL A 169 25.67 8.18 16.05
C VAL A 169 25.23 8.34 14.59
N VAL A 170 25.92 9.17 13.81
CA VAL A 170 25.57 9.44 12.41
C VAL A 170 25.42 8.15 11.61
N LEU A 171 26.34 7.19 11.74
CA LEU A 171 26.28 5.92 10.99
C LEU A 171 25.19 4.94 11.50
N SER A 172 24.81 5.03 12.78
CA SER A 172 23.84 4.11 13.39
C SER A 172 22.38 4.57 13.29
N VAL A 173 22.12 5.89 13.26
CA VAL A 173 20.76 6.45 13.19
C VAL A 173 19.99 5.94 11.97
N THR A 174 18.70 5.68 12.16
CA THR A 174 17.74 5.32 11.10
C THR A 174 16.54 6.25 11.23
N ALA A 175 16.30 7.08 10.21
CA ALA A 175 15.25 8.09 10.25
C ALA A 175 13.86 7.49 9.97
N PHE A 176 12.96 7.55 10.95
CA PHE A 176 11.58 7.07 10.81
C PHE A 176 10.80 7.76 9.66
N PRO A 177 10.81 9.10 9.50
CA PRO A 177 10.00 9.75 8.47
C PRO A 177 10.38 9.33 7.04
N VAL A 178 11.68 9.16 6.80
CA VAL A 178 12.18 8.75 5.47
C VAL A 178 11.88 7.28 5.24
N LEU A 179 12.06 6.42 6.25
CA LEU A 179 11.69 5.02 6.15
C LEU A 179 10.21 4.83 5.86
N ALA A 180 9.34 5.55 6.57
CA ALA A 180 7.89 5.47 6.38
C ALA A 180 7.49 5.84 4.95
N ARG A 181 8.11 6.88 4.41
CA ARG A 181 7.92 7.26 3.01
C ARG A 181 8.41 6.19 2.03
N ILE A 182 9.60 5.63 2.24
CA ILE A 182 10.13 4.54 1.39
C ILE A 182 9.18 3.32 1.43
N LEU A 183 8.70 2.93 2.61
CA LEU A 183 7.77 1.81 2.77
C LEU A 183 6.41 2.08 2.12
N ALA A 184 5.90 3.31 2.20
CA ALA A 184 4.67 3.71 1.52
C ALA A 184 4.83 3.68 0.00
N GLU A 185 5.93 4.24 -0.54
CA GLU A 185 6.22 4.25 -1.98
C GLU A 185 6.45 2.83 -2.52
N LEU A 186 6.98 1.91 -1.71
CA LEU A 186 7.15 0.49 -2.05
C LEU A 186 5.95 -0.38 -1.71
N LYS A 187 4.86 0.20 -1.19
CA LYS A 187 3.63 -0.51 -0.75
C LYS A 187 3.88 -1.61 0.30
N LEU A 188 4.96 -1.50 1.07
CA LEU A 188 5.32 -2.47 2.11
C LEU A 188 4.85 -2.06 3.51
N ILE A 189 4.20 -0.91 3.67
CA ILE A 189 3.86 -0.32 4.97
C ILE A 189 2.97 -1.23 5.84
N ASN A 190 2.02 -1.94 5.22
CA ASN A 190 1.07 -2.82 5.89
C ASN A 190 1.59 -4.25 6.10
N THR A 191 2.76 -4.58 5.55
CA THR A 191 3.38 -5.89 5.74
C THR A 191 3.92 -6.03 7.18
N GLU A 192 4.07 -7.27 7.65
CA GLU A 192 4.65 -7.50 8.97
C GLU A 192 6.06 -6.92 9.10
N MET A 193 6.85 -7.01 8.02
CA MET A 193 8.17 -6.39 7.91
C MET A 193 8.10 -4.87 8.01
N GLY A 194 7.18 -4.24 7.27
CA GLY A 194 6.96 -2.80 7.31
C GLY A 194 6.63 -2.30 8.71
N ARG A 195 5.70 -2.96 9.41
CA ARG A 195 5.33 -2.61 10.80
C ARG A 195 6.52 -2.73 11.76
N VAL A 196 7.30 -3.81 11.65
CA VAL A 196 8.49 -4.02 12.49
C VAL A 196 9.58 -2.99 12.17
N ALA A 197 9.80 -2.67 10.90
CA ALA A 197 10.74 -1.66 10.44
C ALA A 197 10.38 -0.27 10.99
N LEU A 198 9.12 0.15 10.84
CA LEU A 198 8.62 1.42 11.37
C LEU A 198 8.78 1.51 12.89
N SER A 199 8.38 0.46 13.61
CA SER A 199 8.49 0.41 15.07
C SER A 199 9.95 0.46 15.53
N SER A 200 10.85 -0.22 14.81
CA SER A 200 12.30 -0.23 15.13
C SER A 200 12.94 1.13 14.83
N ALA A 201 12.59 1.78 13.72
CA ALA A 201 13.08 3.12 13.39
C ALA A 201 12.58 4.18 14.37
N LEU A 202 11.34 4.04 14.87
CA LEU A 202 10.79 4.91 15.91
C LEU A 202 11.63 4.87 17.19
N ILE A 203 12.02 3.66 17.60
CA ILE A 203 12.90 3.44 18.75
C ILE A 203 14.29 4.03 18.49
N ASN A 204 14.85 3.82 17.29
CA ASN A 204 16.14 4.38 16.91
C ASN A 204 16.14 5.91 16.93
N ASP A 205 15.09 6.56 16.43
CA ASP A 205 14.97 8.02 16.48
C ASP A 205 14.89 8.53 17.92
N ALA A 206 14.15 7.86 18.80
CA ALA A 206 14.11 8.21 20.23
C ALA A 206 15.50 8.10 20.89
N PHE A 207 16.25 7.02 20.63
CA PHE A 207 17.61 6.87 21.12
C PHE A 207 18.59 7.88 20.52
N SER A 208 18.36 8.29 19.27
CA SER A 208 19.21 9.24 18.55
C SER A 208 19.17 10.64 19.19
N TRP A 209 18.02 11.08 19.70
CA TRP A 209 17.92 12.33 20.45
C TRP A 209 18.69 12.29 21.77
N ILE A 210 18.61 11.16 22.49
CA ILE A 210 19.37 10.96 23.73
C ILE A 210 20.87 11.01 23.43
N LEU A 211 21.33 10.28 22.40
CA LEU A 211 22.73 10.26 22.01
C LEU A 211 23.22 11.60 21.48
N LEU A 212 22.39 12.35 20.76
CA LEU A 212 22.71 13.72 20.31
C LEU A 212 22.88 14.66 21.49
N ALA A 213 21.99 14.61 22.49
CA ALA A 213 22.15 15.40 23.72
C ALA A 213 23.48 15.08 24.42
N VAL A 214 23.81 13.79 24.56
CA VAL A 214 25.11 13.36 25.11
C VAL A 214 26.27 13.89 24.26
N ALA A 215 26.21 13.80 22.93
CA ALA A 215 27.25 14.29 22.02
C ALA A 215 27.55 15.79 22.22
N ILE A 216 26.50 16.61 22.29
CA ILE A 216 26.61 18.05 22.50
C ILE A 216 27.25 18.35 23.86
N THR A 217 26.80 17.67 24.91
CA THR A 217 27.36 17.89 26.26
C THR A 217 28.83 17.49 26.36
N MET A 218 29.27 16.51 25.56
CA MET A 218 30.67 16.12 25.49
C MET A 218 31.50 17.14 24.71
N ALA A 219 30.97 17.73 23.63
CA ALA A 219 31.69 18.65 22.75
C ALA A 219 32.09 19.96 23.43
N GLN A 220 31.28 20.48 24.36
CA GLN A 220 31.47 21.78 25.01
C GLN A 220 32.50 21.79 26.17
N SER A 221 33.44 20.83 26.19
CA SER A 221 34.27 20.43 27.34
C SER A 221 35.34 21.44 27.83
N GLU A 222 35.02 22.73 27.93
CA GLU A 222 35.80 23.71 28.68
C GLU A 222 35.16 24.10 30.04
N ARG A 223 33.95 23.61 30.36
CA ARG A 223 33.31 23.82 31.69
C ARG A 223 32.78 22.52 32.30
N LEU A 224 32.86 22.46 33.63
CA LEU A 224 32.61 21.34 34.54
C LEU A 224 31.59 20.29 34.03
N VAL A 225 31.93 19.01 34.21
CA VAL A 225 31.04 17.82 34.15
C VAL A 225 29.67 18.07 34.78
N LEU A 226 29.59 18.94 35.80
CA LEU A 226 28.37 19.39 36.46
C LEU A 226 27.35 20.01 35.50
N SER A 227 27.79 20.77 34.48
CA SER A 227 26.91 21.39 33.49
C SER A 227 26.22 20.35 32.62
N SER A 228 26.94 19.31 32.20
CA SER A 228 26.38 18.20 31.40
C SER A 228 25.31 17.43 32.17
N PHE A 229 25.55 17.16 33.47
CA PHE A 229 24.54 16.52 34.33
C PHE A 229 23.31 17.42 34.55
N MET A 230 23.50 18.73 34.72
CA MET A 230 22.38 19.68 34.85
C MET A 230 21.53 19.75 33.59
N ILE A 231 22.14 19.70 32.40
CA ILE A 231 21.41 19.66 31.11
C ILE A 231 20.58 18.36 31.00
N LEU A 232 21.13 17.22 31.41
CA LEU A 232 20.40 15.95 31.38
C LEU A 232 19.21 15.96 32.36
N ILE A 233 19.44 16.41 33.60
CA ILE A 233 18.39 16.49 34.63
C ILE A 233 17.29 17.47 34.19
N SER A 234 17.67 18.64 33.66
CA SER A 234 16.72 19.63 33.18
C SER A 234 15.91 19.10 32.00
N SER A 235 16.52 18.34 31.08
CA SER A 235 15.83 17.69 29.96
C SER A 235 14.80 16.66 30.44
N VAL A 236 15.14 15.84 31.43
CA VAL A 236 14.19 14.89 32.04
C VAL A 236 13.05 15.63 32.73
N ALA A 237 13.36 16.67 33.52
CA ALA A 237 12.36 17.49 34.19
C ALA A 237 11.40 18.18 33.19
N PHE A 238 11.94 18.65 32.06
CA PHE A 238 11.15 19.22 30.96
C PHE A 238 10.17 18.20 30.39
N VAL A 239 10.63 16.99 30.04
CA VAL A 239 9.73 15.93 29.53
C VAL A 239 8.63 15.59 30.55
N LEU A 240 8.98 15.47 31.84
CA LEU A 240 8.01 15.21 32.90
C LEU A 240 6.97 16.34 33.02
N PHE A 241 7.40 17.60 32.98
CA PHE A 241 6.50 18.76 32.99
C PHE A 241 5.51 18.71 31.82
N TYR A 242 5.97 18.39 30.61
CA TYR A 242 5.10 18.28 29.44
C TYR A 242 4.08 17.13 29.56
N VAL A 243 4.51 15.98 30.09
CA VAL A 243 3.64 14.82 30.31
C VAL A 243 2.58 15.10 31.38
N PHE A 244 2.93 15.78 32.48
CA PHE A 244 2.03 15.95 33.63
C PHE A 244 1.26 17.28 33.64
N ALA A 245 1.72 18.34 32.97
CA ALA A 245 1.05 19.64 32.95
C ALA A 245 0.47 19.97 31.58
N VAL A 246 1.27 19.92 30.51
CA VAL A 246 0.84 20.35 29.17
C VAL A 246 -0.16 19.38 28.55
N ARG A 247 0.11 18.07 28.63
CA ARG A 247 -0.78 17.04 28.11
C ARG A 247 -2.21 17.10 28.68
N PRO A 248 -2.44 17.22 30.01
CA PRO A 248 -3.81 17.36 30.52
C PRO A 248 -4.46 18.69 30.13
N ILE A 249 -3.71 19.79 29.97
CA ILE A 249 -4.25 21.07 29.47
C ILE A 249 -4.79 20.89 28.04
N ILE A 250 -4.02 20.22 27.16
CA ILE A 250 -4.47 19.91 25.80
C ILE A 250 -5.69 18.99 25.83
N GLY A 251 -5.70 17.97 26.69
CA GLY A 251 -6.86 17.12 26.91
C GLY A 251 -8.11 17.87 27.38
N TRP A 252 -7.94 18.91 28.20
CA TRP A 252 -9.03 19.78 28.63
C TRP A 252 -9.56 20.66 27.48
N ILE A 253 -8.69 21.20 26.62
CA ILE A 253 -9.09 21.96 25.42
C ILE A 253 -9.92 21.08 24.48
N ILE A 254 -9.48 19.83 24.25
CA ILE A 254 -10.19 18.88 23.39
C ILE A 254 -11.59 18.59 23.95
N ARG A 255 -11.73 18.34 25.26
CA ARG A 255 -13.03 18.07 25.89
C ARG A 255 -14.00 19.25 25.86
N LYS A 256 -13.50 20.48 25.76
CA LYS A 256 -14.32 21.70 25.72
C LYS A 256 -14.81 22.05 24.31
N THR A 257 -14.24 21.42 23.29
CA THR A 257 -14.64 21.62 21.90
C THR A 257 -15.75 20.62 21.55
N PRO A 258 -16.95 21.04 21.10
CA PRO A 258 -18.04 20.14 20.77
C PRO A 258 -17.66 19.22 19.59
N GLU A 259 -18.09 17.95 19.67
CA GLU A 259 -17.82 16.94 18.64
C GLU A 259 -18.52 17.31 17.32
N GLY A 260 -17.74 17.50 16.24
CA GLY A 260 -18.25 17.77 14.88
C GLY A 260 -17.95 19.16 14.32
N GLU A 261 -17.49 20.12 15.13
CA GLU A 261 -17.02 21.43 14.63
C GLU A 261 -15.50 21.43 14.40
N SER A 262 -15.03 22.18 13.40
CA SER A 262 -13.60 22.39 13.18
C SER A 262 -12.99 23.18 14.35
N PHE A 263 -11.78 22.78 14.79
CA PHE A 263 -11.10 23.54 15.84
C PHE A 263 -10.90 24.98 15.40
N SER A 264 -11.25 25.93 16.29
CA SER A 264 -11.05 27.35 16.05
C SER A 264 -9.60 27.66 15.71
N ASP A 265 -9.38 28.53 14.72
CA ASP A 265 -8.06 29.00 14.30
C ASP A 265 -7.24 29.57 15.48
N PHE A 266 -7.92 30.12 16.49
CA PHE A 266 -7.28 30.58 17.71
C PHE A 266 -6.49 29.47 18.44
N TYR A 267 -7.07 28.26 18.56
CA TYR A 267 -6.39 27.14 19.22
C TYR A 267 -5.21 26.64 18.41
N VAL A 268 -5.32 26.62 17.08
CA VAL A 268 -4.22 26.27 16.17
C VAL A 268 -3.07 27.27 16.33
N CYS A 269 -3.36 28.57 16.34
CA CYS A 269 -2.34 29.60 16.59
C CYS A 269 -1.70 29.49 17.97
N LEU A 270 -2.48 29.19 19.02
CA LEU A 270 -1.97 28.99 20.37
C LEU A 270 -1.01 27.79 20.44
N ILE A 271 -1.37 26.68 19.78
CA ILE A 271 -0.53 25.49 19.70
C ILE A 271 0.78 25.81 18.96
N LEU A 272 0.71 26.45 17.80
CA LEU A 272 1.89 26.88 17.03
C LEU A 272 2.82 27.79 17.82
N ALA A 273 2.27 28.76 18.56
CA ALA A 273 3.04 29.59 19.49
C ALA A 273 3.68 28.75 20.61
N GLY A 274 2.95 27.77 21.15
CA GLY A 274 3.46 26.79 22.10
C GLY A 274 4.67 26.01 21.58
N VAL A 275 4.66 25.63 20.29
CA VAL A 275 5.83 24.98 19.65
C VAL A 275 7.05 25.89 19.69
N MET A 276 6.91 27.18 19.33
CA MET A 276 8.02 28.14 19.38
C MET A 276 8.55 28.35 20.80
N VAL A 277 7.65 28.47 21.80
CA VAL A 277 8.03 28.59 23.22
C VAL A 277 8.78 27.34 23.69
N SER A 278 8.31 26.14 23.30
CA SER A 278 8.97 24.89 23.67
C SER A 278 10.40 24.80 23.12
N GLY A 279 10.60 25.22 21.87
CA GLY A 279 11.91 25.24 21.25
C GLY A 279 12.86 26.25 21.90
N PHE A 280 12.35 27.45 22.22
CA PHE A 280 13.10 28.46 22.96
C PHE A 280 13.56 27.97 24.33
N ILE A 281 12.69 27.31 25.10
CA ILE A 281 13.05 26.75 26.41
C ILE A 281 14.16 25.72 26.27
N THR A 282 14.06 24.80 25.30
CA THR A 282 15.09 23.77 25.10
C THR A 282 16.43 24.34 24.65
N ASP A 283 16.41 25.38 23.82
CA ASP A 283 17.63 26.10 23.40
C ASP A 283 18.29 26.82 24.58
N ALA A 284 17.49 27.49 25.42
CA ALA A 284 17.96 28.13 26.64
C ALA A 284 18.53 27.14 27.67
N MET A 285 18.06 25.89 27.67
CA MET A 285 18.60 24.80 28.48
C MET A 285 19.94 24.24 27.95
N GLY A 286 20.39 24.66 26.76
CA GLY A 286 21.62 24.16 26.12
C GLY A 286 21.42 22.88 25.30
N THR A 287 20.17 22.49 25.05
CA THR A 287 19.82 21.43 24.09
C THR A 287 19.40 22.04 22.75
N HIS A 288 19.30 21.26 21.68
CA HIS A 288 18.88 21.80 20.38
C HIS A 288 17.38 22.19 20.41
N SER A 289 17.02 23.36 19.88
CA SER A 289 15.63 23.91 19.86
C SER A 289 14.57 22.95 19.29
N VAL A 290 14.97 22.11 18.35
CA VAL A 290 14.11 21.10 17.71
C VAL A 290 13.60 20.03 18.70
N PHE A 291 14.36 19.74 19.76
CA PHE A 291 13.98 18.76 20.77
C PHE A 291 12.70 19.18 21.50
N GLY A 292 12.56 20.47 21.84
CA GLY A 292 11.36 21.00 22.50
C GLY A 292 10.10 20.84 21.65
N ALA A 293 10.20 21.17 20.37
CA ALA A 293 9.09 21.04 19.43
C ALA A 293 8.65 19.58 19.24
N PHE A 294 9.60 18.65 19.17
CA PHE A 294 9.31 17.22 19.12
C PHE A 294 8.57 16.74 20.37
N VAL A 295 9.07 17.08 21.57
CA VAL A 295 8.42 16.72 22.85
C VAL A 295 7.03 17.34 22.96
N PHE A 296 6.86 18.60 22.53
CA PHE A 296 5.55 19.26 22.46
C PHE A 296 4.59 18.47 21.57
N GLY A 297 5.04 18.04 20.38
CA GLY A 297 4.25 17.21 19.47
C GLY A 297 3.76 15.92 20.11
N LEU A 298 4.62 15.21 20.86
CA LEU A 298 4.26 13.98 21.57
C LEU A 298 3.18 14.17 22.66
N THR A 299 2.95 15.40 23.12
CA THR A 299 1.89 15.69 24.10
C THR A 299 0.51 15.78 23.47
N ILE A 300 0.42 16.01 22.16
CA ILE A 300 -0.86 16.08 21.44
C ILE A 300 -1.36 14.65 21.24
N PRO A 301 -2.54 14.28 21.79
CA PRO A 301 -3.08 12.95 21.59
C PRO A 301 -3.52 12.75 20.14
N THR A 302 -3.41 11.52 19.66
CA THR A 302 -3.95 11.11 18.37
C THR A 302 -5.48 11.27 18.34
N GLY A 303 -5.98 12.06 17.40
CA GLY A 303 -7.40 12.37 17.28
C GLY A 303 -7.71 13.45 16.23
N PRO A 304 -8.92 14.04 16.26
CA PRO A 304 -9.32 15.07 15.31
C PRO A 304 -8.38 16.29 15.32
N LEU A 305 -7.90 16.70 16.51
CA LEU A 305 -7.00 17.85 16.66
C LEU A 305 -5.67 17.65 15.93
N SER A 306 -5.05 16.47 16.08
CA SER A 306 -3.81 16.14 15.37
C SER A 306 -3.99 16.16 13.86
N LEU A 307 -5.14 15.70 13.36
CA LEU A 307 -5.45 15.71 11.92
C LEU A 307 -5.58 17.14 11.40
N THR A 308 -6.35 18.00 12.08
CA THR A 308 -6.51 19.41 11.68
C THR A 308 -5.17 20.17 11.67
N LEU A 309 -4.30 19.89 12.64
CA LEU A 309 -2.95 20.48 12.68
C LEU A 309 -2.10 20.03 11.49
N VAL A 310 -2.08 18.72 11.23
CA VAL A 310 -1.32 18.15 10.12
C VAL A 310 -1.81 18.71 8.78
N GLU A 311 -3.13 18.71 8.53
CA GLU A 311 -3.72 19.23 7.28
C GLU A 311 -3.40 20.71 7.03
N LYS A 312 -3.43 21.57 8.07
CA LYS A 312 -3.18 23.00 7.91
C LYS A 312 -1.70 23.35 7.75
N ILE A 313 -0.79 22.56 8.33
CA ILE A 313 0.62 22.94 8.50
C ILE A 313 1.56 22.11 7.61
N GLU A 314 1.26 20.84 7.37
CA GLU A 314 2.16 19.90 6.70
C GLU A 314 2.53 20.36 5.29
N ASP A 315 1.57 20.79 4.48
CA ASP A 315 1.83 21.21 3.11
C ASP A 315 2.75 22.41 3.03
N PHE A 316 2.59 23.38 3.94
CA PHE A 316 3.45 24.55 4.00
C PHE A 316 4.86 24.19 4.49
N VAL A 317 4.95 23.41 5.58
CA VAL A 317 6.23 23.05 6.19
C VAL A 317 7.02 22.06 5.32
N SER A 318 6.42 20.94 4.93
CA SER A 318 7.05 19.90 4.08
C SER A 318 7.17 20.33 2.63
N GLY A 319 6.30 21.22 2.14
CA GLY A 319 6.32 21.72 0.77
C GLY A 319 7.38 22.78 0.53
N LEU A 320 7.50 23.75 1.45
CA LEU A 320 8.31 24.97 1.28
C LEU A 320 9.49 25.08 2.24
N LEU A 321 9.27 24.90 3.55
CA LEU A 321 10.29 25.20 4.56
C LEU A 321 11.34 24.11 4.74
N LEU A 322 10.92 22.84 4.77
CA LEU A 322 11.81 21.70 4.94
C LEU A 322 12.86 21.58 3.80
N PRO A 323 12.52 21.82 2.52
CA PRO A 323 13.51 21.90 1.45
C PRO A 323 14.63 22.91 1.72
N LEU A 324 14.33 24.03 2.40
CA LEU A 324 15.35 25.04 2.74
C LEU A 324 16.38 24.45 3.69
N PHE A 325 15.95 23.67 4.69
CA PHE A 325 16.87 23.01 5.64
C PHE A 325 17.84 22.07 4.94
N PHE A 326 17.33 21.14 4.12
CA PHE A 326 18.18 20.21 3.38
C PHE A 326 19.06 20.92 2.34
N ALA A 327 18.53 21.96 1.69
CA ALA A 327 19.30 22.75 0.74
C ALA A 327 20.45 23.51 1.41
N ILE A 328 20.27 24.04 2.63
CA ILE A 328 21.34 24.71 3.39
C ILE A 328 22.41 23.70 3.82
N SER A 329 22.03 22.51 4.27
CA SER A 329 23.00 21.43 4.54
C SER A 329 23.80 21.07 3.28
N GLY A 330 23.14 21.02 2.11
CA GLY A 330 23.80 20.86 0.82
C GLY A 330 24.70 22.05 0.45
N LEU A 331 24.25 23.27 0.67
CA LEU A 331 24.99 24.52 0.40
C LEU A 331 26.26 24.62 1.26
N LYS A 332 26.22 24.15 2.51
CA LYS A 332 27.38 24.02 3.38
C LYS A 332 28.37 22.94 2.87
N THR A 333 27.94 22.02 2.01
CA THR A 333 28.76 20.89 1.54
C THR A 333 29.67 21.29 0.39
N ASN A 334 30.99 21.13 0.57
CA ASN A 334 32.01 21.41 -0.44
C ASN A 334 32.73 20.13 -0.88
N LEU A 335 32.25 19.53 -1.98
CA LEU A 335 32.85 18.34 -2.59
C LEU A 335 34.25 18.61 -3.17
N GLY A 336 34.56 19.87 -3.48
CA GLY A 336 35.89 20.29 -3.95
C GLY A 336 37.02 20.07 -2.93
N LEU A 337 36.70 19.86 -1.65
CA LEU A 337 37.66 19.51 -0.60
C LEU A 337 38.07 18.03 -0.62
N ILE A 338 37.28 17.17 -1.28
CA ILE A 338 37.47 15.73 -1.41
C ILE A 338 38.32 15.46 -2.67
N LYS A 339 39.59 15.86 -2.62
CA LYS A 339 40.55 15.61 -3.70
C LYS A 339 41.42 14.38 -3.38
N GLY A 340 41.56 13.51 -4.37
CA GLY A 340 42.40 12.31 -4.30
C GLY A 340 41.59 11.01 -4.20
N VAL A 341 42.25 9.89 -4.50
CA VAL A 341 41.62 8.56 -4.51
C VAL A 341 41.31 8.05 -3.11
N PHE A 342 42.13 8.41 -2.12
CA PHE A 342 42.01 7.89 -0.75
C PHE A 342 40.71 8.29 -0.03
N PRO A 343 40.23 9.56 -0.05
CA PRO A 343 38.93 9.91 0.53
C PRO A 343 37.73 9.25 -0.17
N TRP A 344 37.79 9.08 -1.50
CA TRP A 344 36.74 8.36 -2.23
C TRP A 344 36.71 6.87 -1.87
N LEU A 345 37.88 6.24 -1.74
CA LEU A 345 37.99 4.86 -1.24
C LEU A 345 37.44 4.75 0.19
N THR A 346 37.78 5.71 1.05
CA THR A 346 37.25 5.84 2.42
C THR A 346 35.72 5.88 2.44
N ILE A 347 35.09 6.68 1.56
CA ILE A 347 33.63 6.75 1.42
C ILE A 347 33.04 5.40 1.03
N VAL A 348 33.57 4.77 -0.03
CA VAL A 348 33.05 3.49 -0.54
C VAL A 348 33.20 2.39 0.51
N THR A 349 34.37 2.29 1.15
CA THR A 349 34.62 1.31 2.21
C THR A 349 33.68 1.51 3.39
N LEU A 350 33.46 2.77 3.81
CA LEU A 350 32.59 3.06 4.96
C LEU A 350 31.11 2.80 4.65
N VAL A 351 30.64 3.12 3.44
CA VAL A 351 29.29 2.78 2.96
C VAL A 351 29.08 1.28 2.98
N LEU A 352 30.00 0.51 2.39
CA LEU A 352 29.89 -0.96 2.36
C LEU A 352 29.89 -1.56 3.76
N LEU A 353 30.84 -1.14 4.61
CA LEU A 353 30.97 -1.69 5.95
C LEU A 353 29.77 -1.34 6.84
N SER A 354 29.24 -0.11 6.74
CA SER A 354 28.05 0.31 7.48
C SER A 354 26.80 -0.42 7.02
N CYS A 355 26.60 -0.59 5.70
CA CYS A 355 25.51 -1.39 5.14
C CYS A 355 25.57 -2.84 5.62
N ILE A 356 26.73 -3.48 5.49
CA ILE A 356 26.94 -4.86 5.94
C ILE A 356 26.72 -4.96 7.45
N GLY A 357 27.21 -4.01 8.24
CA GLY A 357 27.01 -3.97 9.68
C GLY A 357 25.53 -3.92 10.08
N LYS A 358 24.72 -3.08 9.42
CA LYS A 358 23.27 -3.01 9.65
C LYS A 358 22.56 -4.29 9.21
N ILE A 359 22.88 -4.81 8.03
CA ILE A 359 22.26 -6.02 7.48
C ILE A 359 22.61 -7.24 8.35
N ALA A 360 23.88 -7.43 8.72
CA ALA A 360 24.30 -8.52 9.58
C ALA A 360 23.67 -8.45 10.98
N GLY A 361 23.63 -7.26 11.59
CA GLY A 361 23.02 -7.07 12.92
C GLY A 361 21.53 -7.35 12.94
N THR A 362 20.81 -6.93 11.91
CA THR A 362 19.37 -7.18 11.79
C THR A 362 19.07 -8.63 11.43
N ILE A 363 19.84 -9.27 10.54
CA ILE A 363 19.70 -10.72 10.23
C ILE A 363 19.93 -11.57 11.49
N PHE A 364 20.97 -11.28 12.27
CA PHE A 364 21.27 -12.02 13.50
C PHE A 364 20.07 -12.05 14.47
N VAL A 365 19.44 -10.88 14.66
CA VAL A 365 18.23 -10.77 15.48
C VAL A 365 17.02 -11.39 14.78
N ALA A 366 16.85 -11.20 13.48
CA ALA A 366 15.71 -11.69 12.71
C ALA A 366 15.62 -13.22 12.71
N VAL A 367 16.75 -13.92 12.56
CA VAL A 367 16.84 -15.38 12.65
C VAL A 367 16.44 -15.88 14.03
N SER A 368 16.83 -15.16 15.09
CA SER A 368 16.46 -15.49 16.47
C SER A 368 14.95 -15.41 16.72
N TYR A 369 14.20 -14.68 15.89
CA TYR A 369 12.74 -14.55 15.92
C TYR A 369 12.04 -15.28 14.76
N GLN A 370 12.67 -16.31 14.17
CA GLN A 370 12.12 -17.17 13.12
C GLN A 370 11.71 -16.44 11.82
N MET A 371 12.35 -15.32 11.48
CA MET A 371 12.16 -14.67 10.17
C MET A 371 13.06 -15.31 9.11
N THR A 372 12.63 -15.29 7.85
CA THR A 372 13.47 -15.76 6.74
C THR A 372 14.67 -14.83 6.53
N LEU A 373 15.78 -15.37 5.99
CA LEU A 373 17.01 -14.58 5.75
C LEU A 373 16.76 -13.42 4.78
N ASP A 374 15.92 -13.62 3.75
CA ASP A 374 15.58 -12.58 2.78
C ASP A 374 14.80 -11.43 3.44
N GLU A 375 13.89 -11.77 4.36
CA GLU A 375 13.15 -10.79 5.15
C GLU A 375 14.08 -10.04 6.12
N GLY A 376 15.02 -10.75 6.76
CA GLY A 376 16.07 -10.13 7.58
C GLY A 376 16.97 -9.18 6.78
N ALA A 377 17.38 -9.58 5.57
CA ALA A 377 18.23 -8.77 4.70
C ALA A 377 17.50 -7.53 4.17
N ALA A 378 16.25 -7.69 3.72
CA ALA A 378 15.39 -6.59 3.30
C ALA A 378 15.16 -5.59 4.44
N LEU A 379 14.87 -6.09 5.66
CA LEU A 379 14.72 -5.27 6.85
C LEU A 379 16.01 -4.52 7.18
N GLY A 380 17.17 -5.18 7.13
CA GLY A 380 18.47 -4.57 7.33
C GLY A 380 18.80 -3.48 6.33
N LEU A 381 18.45 -3.68 5.06
CA LEU A 381 18.61 -2.67 4.02
C LEU A 381 17.70 -1.46 4.28
N LEU A 382 16.43 -1.68 4.65
CA LEU A 382 15.51 -0.61 5.05
C LEU A 382 16.02 0.18 6.25
N MET A 383 16.66 -0.47 7.23
CA MET A 383 17.26 0.20 8.38
C MET A 383 18.46 1.11 8.03
N ASN A 384 18.96 1.10 6.80
CA ASN A 384 19.96 2.08 6.33
C ASN A 384 19.33 3.43 5.93
N SER A 385 18.01 3.60 6.07
CA SER A 385 17.33 4.86 5.75
C SER A 385 17.84 6.00 6.62
N LYS A 386 18.66 6.84 5.99
CA LYS A 386 19.10 8.09 6.57
C LYS A 386 18.12 9.21 6.23
N GLY A 387 18.23 10.32 6.96
CA GLY A 387 17.28 11.40 6.77
C GLY A 387 17.54 12.59 7.67
N LEU A 388 16.44 13.17 8.15
CA LEU A 388 16.44 14.46 8.80
C LEU A 388 17.26 14.50 10.09
N VAL A 389 17.05 13.55 10.99
CA VAL A 389 17.76 13.52 12.29
C VAL A 389 19.27 13.43 12.08
N GLU A 390 19.72 12.65 11.10
CA GLU A 390 21.15 12.58 10.78
C GLU A 390 21.70 13.93 10.29
N MET A 391 20.98 14.63 9.42
CA MET A 391 21.39 15.96 8.95
C MET A 391 21.45 16.99 10.08
N ILE A 392 20.56 16.90 11.08
CA ILE A 392 20.66 17.73 12.29
C ILE A 392 21.96 17.43 13.02
N VAL A 393 22.25 16.15 13.30
CA VAL A 393 23.47 15.73 14.00
C VAL A 393 24.73 16.22 13.27
N LEU A 394 24.74 16.15 11.93
CA LEU A 394 25.84 16.62 11.10
C LEU A 394 26.01 18.15 11.15
N ASN A 395 24.92 18.91 11.04
CA ASN A 395 24.97 20.38 11.13
C ASN A 395 25.47 20.82 12.51
N VAL A 396 24.90 20.27 13.58
CA VAL A 396 25.29 20.57 14.97
C VAL A 396 26.77 20.23 15.20
N GLY A 397 27.22 19.07 14.71
CA GLY A 397 28.62 18.66 14.81
C GLY A 397 29.59 19.60 14.11
N ARG A 398 29.20 20.16 12.96
CA ARG A 398 29.98 21.17 12.25
C ARG A 398 29.96 22.51 12.98
N ASP A 399 28.80 22.97 13.41
CA ASP A 399 28.63 24.28 14.05
C ASP A 399 29.39 24.34 15.40
N GLN A 400 29.48 23.21 16.12
CA GLN A 400 30.33 23.06 17.31
C GLN A 400 31.82 22.83 17.02
N LYS A 401 32.21 22.84 15.73
CA LYS A 401 33.59 22.59 15.27
C LYS A 401 34.15 21.22 15.70
N VAL A 402 33.27 20.25 15.92
CA VAL A 402 33.66 18.84 16.14
C VAL A 402 33.97 18.19 14.79
N LEU A 403 33.20 18.53 13.75
CA LEU A 403 33.42 18.10 12.37
C LEU A 403 34.08 19.20 11.55
N ASP A 404 35.25 18.89 10.98
CA ASP A 404 35.86 19.73 9.95
C ASP A 404 35.03 19.73 8.67
N GLU A 405 35.19 20.76 7.83
CA GLU A 405 34.42 20.90 6.59
C GLU A 405 34.58 19.71 5.63
N ARG A 406 35.78 19.12 5.60
CA ARG A 406 36.06 17.90 4.81
C ARG A 406 35.30 16.70 5.36
N SER A 407 35.34 16.47 6.67
CA SER A 407 34.64 15.36 7.32
C SER A 407 33.13 15.51 7.16
N PHE A 408 32.60 16.74 7.31
CA PHE A 408 31.20 17.04 7.04
C PHE A 408 30.79 16.67 5.60
N ALA A 409 31.58 17.07 4.60
CA ALA A 409 31.28 16.75 3.19
C ALA A 409 31.33 15.24 2.90
N ILE A 410 32.29 14.53 3.49
CA ILE A 410 32.37 13.06 3.41
C ILE A 410 31.10 12.43 3.99
N MET A 411 30.65 12.86 5.16
CA MET A 411 29.47 12.29 5.81
C MET A 411 28.17 12.59 5.08
N VAL A 412 27.97 13.81 4.58
CA VAL A 412 26.79 14.14 3.75
C VAL A 412 26.76 13.27 2.48
N THR A 413 27.92 13.04 1.86
CA THR A 413 28.02 12.17 0.68
C THR A 413 27.64 10.72 1.03
N ILE A 414 28.11 10.21 2.17
CA ILE A 414 27.74 8.88 2.67
C ILE A 414 26.23 8.79 2.90
N THR A 415 25.61 9.78 3.56
CA THR A 415 24.16 9.84 3.79
C THR A 415 23.35 9.72 2.50
N VAL A 416 23.74 10.48 1.47
CA VAL A 416 23.08 10.47 0.16
C VAL A 416 23.23 9.10 -0.52
N LEU A 417 24.43 8.54 -0.51
CA LEU A 417 24.71 7.22 -1.11
C LEU A 417 23.97 6.09 -0.40
N MET A 418 24.04 6.03 0.94
CA MET A 418 23.40 4.99 1.74
C MET A 418 21.88 4.96 1.52
N THR A 419 21.23 6.13 1.53
CA THR A 419 19.79 6.22 1.27
C THR A 419 19.45 5.88 -0.18
N GLY A 420 20.31 6.30 -1.12
CA GLY A 420 20.14 6.04 -2.54
C GLY A 420 20.20 4.55 -2.91
N ILE A 421 20.95 3.74 -2.16
CA ILE A 421 21.11 2.29 -2.39
C ILE A 421 19.86 1.49 -1.97
N ILE A 422 19.02 2.01 -1.06
CA ILE A 422 17.93 1.24 -0.44
C ILE A 422 16.91 0.77 -1.46
N VAL A 423 16.38 1.67 -2.29
CA VAL A 423 15.32 1.35 -3.27
C VAL A 423 15.80 0.35 -4.33
N PRO A 424 16.93 0.56 -5.04
CA PRO A 424 17.42 -0.42 -5.99
C PRO A 424 17.84 -1.73 -5.32
N GLY A 425 18.47 -1.67 -4.14
CA GLY A 425 18.86 -2.85 -3.38
C GLY A 425 17.65 -3.68 -2.93
N LEU A 426 16.55 -3.03 -2.53
CA LEU A 426 15.35 -3.73 -2.10
C LEU A 426 14.65 -4.34 -3.31
N SER A 427 14.63 -3.68 -4.47
CA SER A 427 14.10 -4.29 -5.71
C SER A 427 14.91 -5.51 -6.16
N ALA A 428 16.22 -5.55 -5.88
CA ALA A 428 17.08 -6.68 -6.23
C ALA A 428 16.89 -7.89 -5.29
N ILE A 429 16.79 -7.64 -3.98
CA ILE A 429 16.63 -8.68 -2.95
C ILE A 429 15.17 -9.14 -2.85
N TYR A 430 14.24 -8.19 -2.95
CA TYR A 430 12.83 -8.38 -2.69
C TYR A 430 12.03 -8.01 -3.93
N ASN A 431 11.74 -9.02 -4.77
CA ASN A 431 10.76 -8.89 -5.83
C ASN A 431 9.37 -9.28 -5.29
N PRO A 432 8.48 -8.33 -4.96
CA PRO A 432 7.14 -8.65 -4.49
C PRO A 432 6.35 -9.47 -5.52
N THR A 433 6.64 -9.27 -6.81
CA THR A 433 6.05 -10.02 -7.94
C THR A 433 6.46 -11.50 -8.01
N LYS A 434 7.52 -11.95 -7.32
CA LYS A 434 7.94 -13.36 -7.35
C LYS A 434 7.30 -14.23 -6.25
N ARG A 435 6.67 -13.63 -5.23
CA ARG A 435 5.83 -14.38 -4.27
C ARG A 435 4.41 -14.62 -4.78
N VAL A 436 4.10 -14.20 -6.02
CA VAL A 436 2.99 -14.72 -6.84
C VAL A 436 3.31 -16.18 -7.21
N ILE A 437 3.43 -17.06 -6.22
CA ILE A 437 3.29 -18.49 -6.48
C ILE A 437 1.83 -18.62 -6.90
N SER A 438 1.63 -18.76 -8.21
CA SER A 438 0.34 -19.03 -8.82
C SER A 438 -0.28 -20.22 -8.11
N TYR A 439 -1.15 -19.99 -7.13
CA TYR A 439 -1.93 -21.07 -6.57
C TYR A 439 -2.82 -21.56 -7.70
N LYS A 440 -2.77 -22.86 -7.98
CA LYS A 440 -3.18 -23.48 -9.25
C LYS A 440 -4.71 -23.40 -9.52
N ARG A 441 -5.50 -22.74 -8.66
CA ARG A 441 -6.96 -22.77 -8.60
C ARG A 441 -7.53 -21.35 -8.41
N ARG A 442 -7.51 -20.56 -9.49
CA ARG A 442 -7.99 -19.16 -9.52
C ARG A 442 -9.42 -19.01 -10.07
N THR A 443 -10.02 -20.11 -10.51
CA THR A 443 -11.36 -20.15 -11.10
C THR A 443 -12.19 -21.25 -10.43
N ILE A 444 -13.51 -21.05 -10.39
CA ILE A 444 -14.51 -22.00 -9.92
C ILE A 444 -14.45 -23.28 -10.74
N GLN A 445 -14.26 -23.18 -12.06
CA GLN A 445 -14.14 -24.33 -12.95
C GLN A 445 -12.93 -25.23 -12.60
N MET A 446 -11.82 -24.65 -12.12
CA MET A 446 -10.62 -25.40 -11.71
C MET A 446 -10.65 -25.83 -10.23
N SER A 447 -11.64 -25.38 -9.46
CA SER A 447 -11.82 -25.80 -8.07
C SER A 447 -12.38 -27.22 -8.00
N ARG A 448 -11.94 -28.01 -7.02
CA ARG A 448 -12.50 -29.36 -6.81
C ARG A 448 -13.87 -29.23 -6.17
N LYS A 449 -14.81 -30.09 -6.56
CA LYS A 449 -16.19 -30.09 -6.01
C LYS A 449 -16.25 -30.33 -4.50
N ASP A 450 -15.27 -31.05 -3.93
CA ASP A 450 -15.18 -31.38 -2.50
C ASP A 450 -14.17 -30.51 -1.71
N GLU A 451 -13.86 -29.30 -2.19
CA GLU A 451 -12.96 -28.38 -1.51
C GLU A 451 -13.70 -27.13 -1.01
N GLU A 452 -13.11 -26.43 -0.03
CA GLU A 452 -13.64 -25.18 0.48
C GLU A 452 -13.72 -24.11 -0.64
N LEU A 453 -14.90 -23.51 -0.82
CA LEU A 453 -15.05 -22.39 -1.75
C LEU A 453 -14.77 -21.08 -1.00
N LYS A 454 -13.68 -20.41 -1.36
CA LYS A 454 -13.31 -19.10 -0.82
C LYS A 454 -13.89 -17.99 -1.68
N VAL A 455 -14.74 -17.16 -1.09
CA VAL A 455 -15.40 -16.05 -1.77
C VAL A 455 -15.06 -14.74 -1.06
N LEU A 456 -14.61 -13.73 -1.81
CA LEU A 456 -14.43 -12.36 -1.31
C LEU A 456 -15.63 -11.55 -1.75
N VAL A 457 -16.35 -10.97 -0.80
CA VAL A 457 -17.51 -10.14 -1.08
C VAL A 457 -17.21 -8.71 -0.71
N CYS A 458 -17.31 -7.81 -1.69
CA CYS A 458 -17.19 -6.37 -1.46
C CYS A 458 -18.56 -5.78 -1.12
N ILE A 459 -18.59 -4.89 -0.13
CA ILE A 459 -19.81 -4.19 0.29
C ILE A 459 -19.54 -2.69 0.25
N HIS A 460 -20.40 -1.96 -0.47
CA HIS A 460 -20.37 -0.50 -0.52
C HIS A 460 -21.38 0.12 0.43
N THR A 461 -22.55 -0.51 0.58
CA THR A 461 -23.63 -0.03 1.46
C THR A 461 -24.29 -1.20 2.19
N PRO A 462 -24.87 -0.98 3.38
CA PRO A 462 -25.59 -2.02 4.11
C PRO A 462 -26.79 -2.57 3.33
N ARG A 463 -27.30 -1.84 2.32
CA ARG A 463 -28.39 -2.28 1.44
C ARG A 463 -28.00 -3.47 0.57
N ASN A 464 -26.73 -3.67 0.25
CA ASN A 464 -26.27 -4.80 -0.57
C ASN A 464 -26.23 -6.13 0.21
N VAL A 465 -26.25 -6.08 1.54
CA VAL A 465 -26.03 -7.25 2.41
C VAL A 465 -27.06 -8.37 2.18
N PRO A 466 -28.39 -8.11 2.14
CA PRO A 466 -29.37 -9.19 2.02
C PRO A 466 -29.24 -9.97 0.71
N SER A 467 -29.13 -9.27 -0.43
CA SER A 467 -29.03 -9.90 -1.75
C SER A 467 -27.75 -10.74 -1.90
N ILE A 468 -26.66 -10.29 -1.28
CA ILE A 468 -25.40 -11.05 -1.22
C ILE A 468 -25.57 -12.31 -0.36
N ILE A 469 -26.20 -12.21 0.81
CA ILE A 469 -26.44 -13.38 1.67
C ILE A 469 -27.30 -14.41 0.95
N ASN A 470 -28.37 -13.99 0.27
CA ASN A 470 -29.24 -14.89 -0.49
C ASN A 470 -28.49 -15.59 -1.64
N LEU A 471 -27.59 -14.87 -2.33
CA LEU A 471 -26.73 -15.46 -3.35
C LEU A 471 -25.77 -16.51 -2.77
N LEU A 472 -25.20 -16.26 -1.58
CA LEU A 472 -24.28 -17.17 -0.91
C LEU A 472 -25.00 -18.41 -0.35
N ASP A 473 -26.25 -18.26 0.08
CA ASP A 473 -27.09 -19.37 0.52
C ASP A 473 -27.48 -20.27 -0.66
N ALA A 474 -27.90 -19.67 -1.78
CA ALA A 474 -28.16 -20.37 -3.04
C ALA A 474 -26.93 -21.11 -3.61
N SER A 475 -25.71 -20.80 -3.14
CA SER A 475 -24.45 -21.44 -3.57
C SER A 475 -24.17 -22.81 -2.92
N ASN A 476 -25.14 -23.35 -2.18
CA ASN A 476 -25.15 -24.67 -1.56
C ASN A 476 -23.95 -24.95 -0.62
N PRO A 477 -23.87 -24.29 0.55
CA PRO A 477 -22.84 -24.60 1.54
C PRO A 477 -23.06 -26.00 2.15
N THR A 478 -22.19 -26.96 1.85
CA THR A 478 -22.30 -28.34 2.36
C THR A 478 -21.08 -28.73 3.19
N LYS A 479 -21.18 -29.79 4.01
CA LYS A 479 -20.04 -30.30 4.81
C LYS A 479 -18.86 -30.77 3.94
N LYS A 480 -19.14 -31.22 2.71
CA LYS A 480 -18.12 -31.65 1.75
C LYS A 480 -17.47 -30.48 1.02
N SER A 481 -18.18 -29.36 0.87
CA SER A 481 -17.65 -28.15 0.23
C SER A 481 -18.11 -26.90 1.00
N PRO A 482 -17.50 -26.62 2.17
CA PRO A 482 -17.87 -25.48 2.98
C PRO A 482 -17.52 -24.17 2.25
N ILE A 483 -18.26 -23.09 2.56
CA ILE A 483 -18.03 -21.77 1.97
C ILE A 483 -17.35 -20.89 3.02
N CYS A 484 -16.17 -20.36 2.68
CA CYS A 484 -15.45 -19.40 3.49
C CYS A 484 -15.58 -18.01 2.86
N ILE A 485 -16.21 -17.08 3.59
CA ILE A 485 -16.58 -15.76 3.10
C ILE A 485 -15.69 -14.72 3.77
N TYR A 486 -14.96 -13.98 2.95
CA TYR A 486 -14.27 -12.77 3.37
C TYR A 486 -15.16 -11.58 3.02
N VAL A 487 -15.68 -10.90 4.04
CA VAL A 487 -16.56 -9.74 3.84
C VAL A 487 -15.72 -8.49 3.91
N LEU A 488 -15.60 -7.76 2.81
CA LEU A 488 -14.83 -6.53 2.73
C LEU A 488 -15.75 -5.31 2.62
N HIS A 489 -15.90 -4.57 3.71
CA HIS A 489 -16.55 -3.27 3.69
C HIS A 489 -15.56 -2.21 3.17
N LEU A 490 -15.88 -1.61 2.02
CA LEU A 490 -15.06 -0.59 1.37
C LEU A 490 -15.53 0.80 1.78
N VAL A 491 -14.68 1.52 2.51
CA VAL A 491 -14.96 2.89 3.00
C VAL A 491 -13.97 3.87 2.38
N GLU A 492 -14.47 5.01 1.90
CA GLU A 492 -13.61 6.06 1.37
C GLU A 492 -12.73 6.68 2.47
N LEU A 493 -11.45 6.82 2.17
CA LEU A 493 -10.49 7.54 3.01
C LEU A 493 -10.70 9.06 2.87
N THR A 494 -11.47 9.66 3.77
CA THR A 494 -11.54 11.12 3.91
C THR A 494 -10.45 11.61 4.87
N GLY A 495 -9.50 12.42 4.37
CA GLY A 495 -8.55 13.15 5.21
C GLY A 495 -7.41 12.35 5.87
N ARG A 496 -6.96 11.23 5.30
CA ARG A 496 -5.74 10.51 5.76
C ARG A 496 -4.74 10.28 4.63
N THR A 497 -3.46 10.16 4.97
CA THR A 497 -2.36 9.92 4.01
C THR A 497 -2.06 8.44 3.75
N SER A 498 -2.75 7.48 4.40
CA SER A 498 -2.45 6.05 4.27
C SER A 498 -3.69 5.15 4.37
N ALA A 499 -3.76 4.14 3.50
CA ALA A 499 -4.80 3.12 3.50
C ALA A 499 -4.67 2.15 4.69
N LEU A 500 -5.78 1.77 5.30
CA LEU A 500 -5.82 0.94 6.51
C LEU A 500 -6.84 -0.19 6.37
N LEU A 501 -6.38 -1.44 6.58
CA LEU A 501 -7.23 -2.63 6.64
C LEU A 501 -7.44 -3.05 8.10
N ILE A 502 -8.68 -3.00 8.57
CA ILE A 502 -9.10 -3.48 9.90
C ILE A 502 -9.65 -4.89 9.75
N VAL A 503 -9.04 -5.83 10.46
CA VAL A 503 -9.61 -7.17 10.64
C VAL A 503 -10.49 -7.14 11.88
N HIS A 504 -11.80 -7.36 11.72
CA HIS A 504 -12.69 -7.51 12.85
C HIS A 504 -12.63 -8.96 13.34
N ASN A 505 -12.34 -9.16 14.62
CA ASN A 505 -12.35 -10.49 15.22
C ASN A 505 -13.78 -10.80 15.68
N SER A 506 -14.30 -11.98 15.35
CA SER A 506 -15.68 -12.43 15.63
C SER A 506 -16.01 -12.56 17.14
N ARG A 507 -15.09 -12.19 18.04
CA ARG A 507 -15.29 -12.24 19.50
C ARG A 507 -15.16 -10.86 20.17
N LYS A 508 -16.34 -10.31 20.50
CA LYS A 508 -16.64 -9.15 21.36
C LYS A 508 -16.12 -7.77 20.92
N SER A 509 -17.04 -6.97 20.39
CA SER A 509 -16.93 -5.50 20.35
C SER A 509 -18.19 -4.89 21.00
N ASP A 510 -18.31 -4.95 22.33
CA ASP A 510 -19.39 -4.31 23.10
C ASP A 510 -19.12 -2.80 23.34
N GLN A 511 -18.46 -2.11 22.39
CA GLN A 511 -18.22 -0.66 22.49
C GLN A 511 -19.24 0.09 21.63
N PRO A 512 -19.90 1.15 22.15
CA PRO A 512 -20.81 1.97 21.35
C PRO A 512 -20.04 2.63 20.21
N ALA A 513 -20.60 2.57 18.99
CA ALA A 513 -20.00 3.13 17.79
C ALA A 513 -19.78 4.65 17.93
N LEU A 514 -18.53 5.10 17.73
CA LEU A 514 -18.15 6.51 17.83
C LEU A 514 -18.52 7.33 16.57
N ASN A 515 -18.73 6.69 15.41
CA ASN A 515 -18.96 7.34 14.12
C ASN A 515 -20.05 6.62 13.29
N ALA A 516 -20.73 7.36 12.40
CA ALA A 516 -21.75 6.81 11.50
C ALA A 516 -21.23 5.69 10.57
N THR A 517 -19.98 5.81 10.09
CA THR A 517 -19.33 4.77 9.27
C THR A 517 -19.02 3.50 10.07
N GLN A 518 -18.69 3.64 11.35
CA GLN A 518 -18.45 2.49 12.23
C GLN A 518 -19.78 1.80 12.59
N ALA A 519 -20.85 2.56 12.79
CA ALA A 519 -22.19 1.99 12.98
C ALA A 519 -22.67 1.19 11.75
N GLN A 520 -22.35 1.66 10.54
CA GLN A 520 -22.61 0.91 9.30
C GLN A 520 -21.78 -0.38 9.24
N SER A 521 -20.49 -0.34 9.56
CA SER A 521 -19.64 -1.53 9.64
C SER A 521 -20.17 -2.54 10.66
N ASP A 522 -20.56 -2.08 11.85
CA ASP A 522 -21.08 -2.94 12.92
C ASP A 522 -22.40 -3.60 12.49
N HIS A 523 -23.27 -2.90 11.76
CA HIS A 523 -24.49 -3.48 11.20
C HIS A 523 -24.20 -4.60 10.19
N ILE A 524 -23.24 -4.37 9.29
CA ILE A 524 -22.80 -5.39 8.31
C ILE A 524 -22.21 -6.61 9.04
N ILE A 525 -21.32 -6.38 10.01
CA ILE A 525 -20.68 -7.44 10.80
C ILE A 525 -21.73 -8.28 11.51
N ASN A 526 -22.71 -7.65 12.15
CA ASN A 526 -23.79 -8.35 12.85
C ASN A 526 -24.66 -9.17 11.90
N ALA A 527 -24.98 -8.66 10.71
CA ALA A 527 -25.75 -9.39 9.71
C ALA A 527 -25.04 -10.68 9.25
N PHE A 528 -23.74 -10.60 8.97
CA PHE A 528 -22.95 -11.77 8.58
C PHE A 528 -22.66 -12.73 9.73
N ALA A 529 -22.52 -12.23 10.96
CA ALA A 529 -22.40 -13.08 12.15
C ALA A 529 -23.69 -13.87 12.40
N ASN A 530 -24.86 -13.27 12.16
CA ASN A 530 -26.13 -13.98 12.24
C ASN A 530 -26.24 -15.07 11.16
N TYR A 531 -25.78 -14.77 9.93
CA TYR A 531 -25.73 -15.76 8.85
C TYR A 531 -24.81 -16.95 9.19
N GLU A 532 -23.62 -16.70 9.76
CA GLU A 532 -22.71 -17.75 10.22
C GLU A 532 -23.34 -18.65 11.31
N GLN A 533 -24.19 -18.09 12.19
CA GLN A 533 -24.91 -18.87 13.20
C GLN A 533 -26.04 -19.72 12.60
N GLN A 534 -26.68 -19.24 11.53
CA GLN A 534 -27.80 -19.93 10.88
C GLN A 534 -27.32 -21.02 9.92
N ALA A 535 -26.23 -20.80 9.18
CA ALA A 535 -25.70 -21.72 8.18
C ALA A 535 -24.59 -22.61 8.77
N SER A 536 -24.87 -23.92 8.94
CA SER A 536 -23.97 -24.87 9.62
C SER A 536 -22.64 -25.18 8.91
N CYS A 537 -22.44 -24.73 7.67
CA CYS A 537 -21.28 -25.04 6.81
C CYS A 537 -20.61 -23.79 6.21
N VAL A 538 -20.78 -22.63 6.87
CA VAL A 538 -20.25 -21.34 6.43
C VAL A 538 -19.30 -20.78 7.48
N THR A 539 -18.21 -20.14 7.04
CA THR A 539 -17.30 -19.39 7.93
C THR A 539 -17.18 -17.97 7.42
N VAL A 540 -17.33 -16.97 8.29
CA VAL A 540 -17.29 -15.57 7.88
C VAL A 540 -16.18 -14.79 8.57
N GLN A 541 -15.37 -14.08 7.79
CA GLN A 541 -14.36 -13.16 8.29
C GLN A 541 -14.63 -11.72 7.79
N PRO A 542 -15.18 -10.84 8.65
CA PRO A 542 -15.41 -9.45 8.29
C PRO A 542 -14.14 -8.59 8.38
N LEU A 543 -13.96 -7.75 7.37
CA LEU A 543 -12.80 -6.89 7.12
C LEU A 543 -13.30 -5.51 6.67
N THR A 544 -12.70 -4.43 7.16
CA THR A 544 -12.99 -3.06 6.69
C THR A 544 -11.73 -2.48 6.06
N ALA A 545 -11.79 -2.07 4.80
CA ALA A 545 -10.69 -1.37 4.12
C ALA A 545 -11.05 0.11 3.93
N MET A 546 -10.18 0.98 4.43
CA MET A 546 -10.28 2.43 4.28
C MET A 546 -9.19 2.92 3.32
N SER A 547 -9.60 3.33 2.12
CA SER A 547 -8.67 3.66 1.03
C SER A 547 -9.24 4.74 0.10
N PRO A 548 -8.41 5.53 -0.61
CA PRO A 548 -8.90 6.39 -1.69
C PRO A 548 -9.49 5.57 -2.85
N TYR A 549 -10.51 6.09 -3.54
CA TYR A 549 -11.14 5.40 -4.68
C TYR A 549 -10.16 4.96 -5.77
N SER A 550 -9.08 5.73 -5.97
CA SER A 550 -8.05 5.40 -6.94
C SER A 550 -7.30 4.12 -6.62
N THR A 551 -7.17 3.73 -5.34
CA THR A 551 -6.40 2.55 -4.91
C THR A 551 -7.24 1.45 -4.28
N MET A 552 -8.55 1.66 -4.04
CA MET A 552 -9.44 0.63 -3.46
C MET A 552 -9.39 -0.72 -4.18
N HIS A 553 -9.29 -0.70 -5.51
CA HIS A 553 -9.20 -1.93 -6.31
C HIS A 553 -7.93 -2.74 -6.00
N GLU A 554 -6.83 -2.07 -5.65
CA GLU A 554 -5.58 -2.74 -5.26
C GLU A 554 -5.78 -3.49 -3.94
N ASP A 555 -6.50 -2.90 -2.98
CA ASP A 555 -6.78 -3.56 -1.69
C ASP A 555 -7.67 -4.79 -1.87
N VAL A 556 -8.68 -4.71 -2.74
CA VAL A 556 -9.53 -5.85 -3.12
C VAL A 556 -8.68 -6.97 -3.74
N CYS A 557 -7.85 -6.64 -4.72
CA CYS A 557 -7.00 -7.63 -5.41
C CYS A 557 -5.94 -8.23 -4.48
N ASN A 558 -5.27 -7.42 -3.67
CA ASN A 558 -4.24 -7.87 -2.73
C ASN A 558 -4.86 -8.78 -1.65
N LEU A 559 -6.06 -8.46 -1.17
CA LEU A 559 -6.77 -9.29 -0.20
C LEU A 559 -7.23 -10.61 -0.82
N ALA A 560 -7.75 -10.58 -2.05
CA ALA A 560 -8.13 -11.77 -2.79
C ALA A 560 -6.91 -12.71 -3.00
N GLU A 561 -5.73 -12.13 -3.24
CA GLU A 561 -4.48 -12.88 -3.39
C GLU A 561 -3.99 -13.45 -2.04
N ASP A 562 -3.94 -12.65 -0.97
CA ASP A 562 -3.52 -13.08 0.37
C ASP A 562 -4.38 -14.24 0.89
N LYS A 563 -5.70 -14.14 0.66
CA LYS A 563 -6.67 -15.15 1.09
C LYS A 563 -6.88 -16.29 0.10
N ARG A 564 -6.26 -16.24 -1.08
CA ARG A 564 -6.38 -17.25 -2.17
C ARG A 564 -7.85 -17.52 -2.50
N VAL A 565 -8.57 -16.46 -2.80
CA VAL A 565 -9.99 -16.47 -3.13
C VAL A 565 -10.21 -16.99 -4.55
N ALA A 566 -11.29 -17.75 -4.75
CA ALA A 566 -11.66 -18.28 -6.07
C ALA A 566 -12.65 -17.38 -6.84
N LEU A 567 -13.48 -16.62 -6.11
CA LEU A 567 -14.48 -15.72 -6.68
C LEU A 567 -14.54 -14.41 -5.88
N ILE A 568 -14.45 -13.27 -6.57
CA ILE A 568 -14.73 -11.93 -6.01
C ILE A 568 -16.14 -11.51 -6.44
N ILE A 569 -17.00 -11.15 -5.49
CA ILE A 569 -18.34 -10.61 -5.76
C ILE A 569 -18.31 -9.10 -5.50
N LEU A 570 -18.63 -8.32 -6.54
CA LEU A 570 -18.73 -6.87 -6.52
C LEU A 570 -20.20 -6.45 -6.71
N PRO A 571 -20.72 -5.51 -5.91
CA PRO A 571 -22.03 -4.93 -6.17
C PRO A 571 -21.95 -3.96 -7.35
N PHE A 572 -23.04 -3.86 -8.10
CA PHE A 572 -23.16 -2.88 -9.17
C PHE A 572 -23.25 -1.45 -8.60
N HIS A 573 -22.67 -0.49 -9.32
CA HIS A 573 -22.55 0.91 -8.87
C HIS A 573 -23.87 1.71 -8.92
N LYS A 574 -24.89 1.18 -9.62
CA LYS A 574 -26.25 1.73 -9.64
C LYS A 574 -27.19 0.86 -8.79
N LEU A 575 -28.14 1.48 -8.10
CA LEU A 575 -29.19 0.79 -7.36
C LEU A 575 -30.55 1.00 -7.99
N HIS A 576 -31.41 0.00 -7.79
CA HIS A 576 -32.82 0.08 -8.15
C HIS A 576 -33.57 1.06 -7.24
N THR A 577 -34.24 2.03 -7.86
CA THR A 577 -35.14 3.00 -7.22
C THR A 577 -36.57 2.50 -7.27
N ILE A 578 -37.45 3.10 -6.46
CA ILE A 578 -38.86 2.70 -6.34
C ILE A 578 -39.62 2.96 -7.66
N ASP A 579 -39.15 3.91 -8.47
CA ASP A 579 -39.74 4.28 -9.76
C ASP A 579 -39.33 3.34 -10.92
N GLY A 580 -38.64 2.23 -10.64
CA GLY A 580 -38.18 1.27 -11.65
C GLY A 580 -36.86 1.65 -12.34
N GLY A 581 -36.31 2.82 -12.01
CA GLY A 581 -35.04 3.32 -12.57
C GLY A 581 -33.80 2.84 -11.81
N MET A 582 -32.65 2.86 -12.47
CA MET A 582 -31.34 2.56 -11.86
C MET A 582 -30.54 3.85 -11.66
N GLU A 583 -30.37 4.29 -10.42
CA GLU A 583 -29.61 5.51 -10.09
C GLU A 583 -28.19 5.20 -9.58
N PRO A 584 -27.16 5.95 -10.01
CA PRO A 584 -25.80 5.78 -9.49
C PRO A 584 -25.70 6.29 -8.05
N ILE A 585 -25.26 5.44 -7.10
CA ILE A 585 -25.02 5.89 -5.71
C ILE A 585 -23.81 6.82 -5.66
N ASN A 586 -22.71 6.39 -6.30
CA ASN A 586 -21.47 7.12 -6.32
C ASN A 586 -20.69 6.76 -7.59
N ALA A 587 -20.45 7.75 -8.44
CA ALA A 587 -19.78 7.58 -9.73
C ALA A 587 -18.39 6.89 -9.66
N PRO A 588 -17.55 7.12 -8.62
CA PRO A 588 -16.22 6.49 -8.51
C PRO A 588 -16.23 4.97 -8.37
N PHE A 589 -17.31 4.35 -7.83
CA PHE A 589 -17.38 2.88 -7.73
C PHE A 589 -17.40 2.20 -9.10
N ARG A 590 -17.87 2.89 -10.14
CA ARG A 590 -17.75 2.41 -11.52
C ARG A 590 -16.28 2.23 -11.92
N THR A 591 -15.44 3.20 -11.58
CA THR A 591 -14.00 3.14 -11.83
C THR A 591 -13.34 2.03 -11.02
N VAL A 592 -13.74 1.85 -9.75
CA VAL A 592 -13.26 0.74 -8.91
C VAL A 592 -13.61 -0.61 -9.54
N ASN A 593 -14.86 -0.84 -9.95
CA ASN A 593 -15.28 -2.11 -10.56
C ASN A 593 -14.50 -2.40 -11.85
N ARG A 594 -14.29 -1.40 -12.71
CA ARG A 594 -13.46 -1.56 -13.92
C ARG A 594 -12.01 -1.93 -13.60
N ASN A 595 -11.43 -1.27 -12.59
CA ASN A 595 -10.06 -1.54 -12.20
C ASN A 595 -9.90 -2.91 -11.51
N VAL A 596 -10.91 -3.39 -10.78
CA VAL A 596 -10.90 -4.76 -10.25
C VAL A 596 -11.02 -5.77 -11.38
N LEU A 597 -11.97 -5.60 -12.32
CA LEU A 597 -12.11 -6.49 -13.49
C LEU A 597 -10.84 -6.60 -14.34
N ALA A 598 -10.05 -5.51 -14.41
CA ALA A 598 -8.80 -5.48 -15.17
C ALA A 598 -7.61 -6.14 -14.44
N ASN A 599 -7.59 -6.13 -13.11
CA ASN A 599 -6.43 -6.53 -12.29
C ASN A 599 -6.70 -7.70 -11.34
N ALA A 600 -7.89 -8.31 -11.38
CA ALA A 600 -8.27 -9.36 -10.44
C ALA A 600 -7.40 -10.62 -10.61
N PRO A 601 -6.95 -11.24 -9.50
CA PRO A 601 -6.16 -12.46 -9.53
C PRO A 601 -7.00 -13.75 -9.65
N CYS A 602 -8.33 -13.64 -9.69
CA CYS A 602 -9.30 -14.74 -9.74
C CYS A 602 -10.58 -14.30 -10.45
N SER A 603 -11.55 -15.21 -10.63
CA SER A 603 -12.83 -14.90 -11.29
C SER A 603 -13.60 -13.82 -10.54
N VAL A 604 -14.29 -12.94 -11.28
CA VAL A 604 -15.02 -11.79 -10.73
C VAL A 604 -16.48 -11.88 -11.14
N GLY A 605 -17.40 -11.73 -10.20
CA GLY A 605 -18.83 -11.58 -10.42
C GLY A 605 -19.30 -10.17 -10.06
N ILE A 606 -20.00 -9.50 -10.97
CA ILE A 606 -20.73 -8.25 -10.67
C ILE A 606 -22.19 -8.59 -10.45
N LEU A 607 -22.70 -8.29 -9.25
CA LEU A 607 -24.10 -8.49 -8.88
C LEU A 607 -24.90 -7.20 -9.10
N VAL A 608 -25.82 -7.24 -10.05
CA VAL A 608 -26.85 -6.23 -10.27
C VAL A 608 -28.06 -6.61 -9.43
N ASP A 609 -28.25 -5.89 -8.34
CA ASP A 609 -29.31 -6.16 -7.36
C ASP A 609 -30.64 -5.51 -7.79
N ARG A 610 -31.64 -6.35 -8.10
CA ARG A 610 -33.04 -5.94 -8.34
C ARG A 610 -33.98 -6.40 -7.23
N GLY A 611 -33.43 -6.75 -6.06
CA GLY A 611 -34.20 -7.27 -4.93
C GLY A 611 -34.31 -8.79 -4.96
N LEU A 612 -33.17 -9.47 -4.97
CA LEU A 612 -33.08 -10.93 -4.82
C LEU A 612 -33.65 -11.34 -3.45
N ASN A 613 -34.97 -11.53 -3.37
CA ASN A 613 -35.69 -12.03 -2.20
C ASN A 613 -36.12 -13.47 -2.48
N CYS A 614 -36.11 -14.33 -1.45
CA CYS A 614 -36.68 -15.67 -1.56
C CYS A 614 -38.19 -15.56 -1.80
N SER A 615 -38.59 -15.70 -3.06
CA SER A 615 -39.99 -15.84 -3.46
C SER A 615 -40.41 -17.29 -3.20
N ASN A 616 -41.14 -17.57 -2.11
CA ASN A 616 -41.76 -18.89 -1.94
C ASN A 616 -42.89 -19.09 -2.96
N HIS A 617 -42.56 -19.54 -4.17
CA HIS A 617 -43.54 -19.97 -5.17
C HIS A 617 -43.85 -21.46 -4.96
N LEU A 618 -45.06 -21.77 -4.49
CA LEU A 618 -45.53 -23.15 -4.31
C LEU A 618 -45.92 -23.75 -5.67
N VAL A 619 -45.11 -24.69 -6.18
CA VAL A 619 -45.47 -25.55 -7.31
C VAL A 619 -45.16 -27.00 -6.91
N ASP A 620 -46.20 -27.86 -6.88
CA ASP A 620 -46.16 -29.33 -6.64
C ASP A 620 -45.17 -29.84 -5.55
N ASP A 621 -45.62 -29.90 -4.30
CA ASP A 621 -45.08 -30.64 -3.12
C ASP A 621 -43.56 -30.55 -2.79
N VAL A 622 -42.78 -29.76 -3.53
CA VAL A 622 -41.36 -29.44 -3.25
C VAL A 622 -41.25 -27.92 -3.11
N VAL A 623 -40.78 -27.43 -1.96
CA VAL A 623 -40.54 -26.00 -1.74
C VAL A 623 -39.29 -25.58 -2.53
N VAL A 624 -39.47 -25.23 -3.80
CA VAL A 624 -38.41 -24.61 -4.59
C VAL A 624 -38.32 -23.13 -4.17
N SER A 625 -37.16 -22.74 -3.65
CA SER A 625 -36.90 -21.41 -3.08
C SER A 625 -36.31 -20.42 -4.08
N HIS A 626 -35.67 -20.90 -5.16
CA HIS A 626 -34.97 -20.04 -6.13
C HIS A 626 -34.99 -20.66 -7.55
N TYR A 627 -35.38 -19.86 -8.54
CA TYR A 627 -35.23 -20.19 -9.96
C TYR A 627 -34.02 -19.46 -10.56
N VAL A 628 -33.02 -20.22 -10.99
CA VAL A 628 -31.76 -19.69 -11.52
C VAL A 628 -31.65 -20.01 -13.02
N ALA A 629 -31.43 -18.99 -13.85
CA ALA A 629 -31.17 -19.16 -15.27
C ALA A 629 -29.70 -18.89 -15.60
N VAL A 630 -29.08 -19.73 -16.43
CA VAL A 630 -27.75 -19.49 -17.01
C VAL A 630 -27.90 -19.31 -18.51
N LEU A 631 -27.52 -18.15 -19.03
CA LEU A 631 -27.47 -17.91 -20.48
C LEU A 631 -26.07 -18.26 -21.00
N PHE A 632 -26.01 -19.14 -22.00
CA PHE A 632 -24.76 -19.66 -22.54
C PHE A 632 -24.66 -19.33 -24.03
N PHE A 633 -23.74 -18.43 -24.39
CA PHE A 633 -23.41 -18.00 -25.76
C PHE A 633 -22.10 -18.62 -26.25
N GLY A 634 -21.24 -19.08 -25.33
CA GLY A 634 -19.95 -19.72 -25.59
C GLY A 634 -18.77 -18.86 -25.14
N GLY A 635 -17.69 -19.50 -24.68
CA GLY A 635 -16.47 -18.85 -24.21
C GLY A 635 -16.12 -19.09 -22.73
N PRO A 636 -14.96 -18.57 -22.27
CA PRO A 636 -14.46 -18.76 -20.90
C PRO A 636 -15.38 -18.23 -19.81
N ASP A 637 -15.93 -17.03 -19.99
CA ASP A 637 -16.81 -16.38 -19.00
C ASP A 637 -18.12 -17.16 -18.78
N ASP A 638 -18.73 -17.66 -19.85
CA ASP A 638 -19.96 -18.45 -19.78
C ASP A 638 -19.72 -19.83 -19.14
N ARG A 639 -18.56 -20.45 -19.40
CA ARG A 639 -18.15 -21.71 -18.75
C ARG A 639 -17.99 -21.55 -17.24
N GLU A 640 -17.43 -20.43 -16.81
CA GLU A 640 -17.29 -20.10 -15.39
C GLU A 640 -18.66 -19.85 -14.74
N GLY A 641 -19.53 -19.08 -15.40
CA GLY A 641 -20.91 -18.84 -14.96
C GLY A 641 -21.73 -20.13 -14.86
N LEU A 642 -21.61 -21.03 -15.84
CA LEU A 642 -22.24 -22.35 -15.81
C LEU A 642 -21.67 -23.24 -14.70
N SER A 643 -20.36 -23.18 -14.43
CA SER A 643 -19.75 -23.93 -13.32
C SER A 643 -20.28 -23.45 -11.96
N TYR A 644 -20.54 -22.15 -11.80
CA TYR A 644 -21.15 -21.60 -10.60
C TYR A 644 -22.63 -21.98 -10.48
N GLY A 645 -23.42 -21.82 -11.55
CA GLY A 645 -24.82 -22.23 -11.58
C GLY A 645 -25.00 -23.74 -11.37
N TRP A 646 -24.08 -24.56 -11.89
CA TRP A 646 -24.03 -26.00 -11.61
C TRP A 646 -24.00 -26.29 -10.13
N ARG A 647 -23.11 -25.62 -9.40
CA ARG A 647 -22.95 -25.80 -7.96
C ARG A 647 -24.25 -25.44 -7.21
N MET A 648 -24.95 -24.41 -7.65
CA MET A 648 -26.24 -24.01 -7.08
C MET A 648 -27.32 -25.08 -7.27
N SER A 649 -27.32 -25.80 -8.40
CA SER A 649 -28.31 -26.86 -8.69
C SER A 649 -28.25 -28.07 -7.76
N GLU A 650 -27.15 -28.21 -7.00
CA GLU A 650 -27.02 -29.26 -5.98
C GLU A 650 -27.78 -28.90 -4.68
N HIS A 651 -28.31 -27.68 -4.56
CA HIS A 651 -29.16 -27.27 -3.44
C HIS A 651 -30.60 -27.76 -3.65
N GLU A 652 -31.22 -28.34 -2.60
CA GLU A 652 -32.56 -28.95 -2.69
C GLU A 652 -33.66 -27.95 -3.07
N GLY A 653 -33.44 -26.65 -2.83
CA GLY A 653 -34.39 -25.58 -3.14
C GLY A 653 -34.08 -24.75 -4.41
N VAL A 654 -33.16 -25.17 -5.28
CA VAL A 654 -32.77 -24.42 -6.49
C VAL A 654 -33.12 -25.19 -7.76
N CYS A 655 -33.86 -24.55 -8.67
CA CYS A 655 -34.09 -25.06 -10.02
C CYS A 655 -33.19 -24.32 -11.02
N LEU A 656 -32.35 -25.05 -11.77
CA LEU A 656 -31.40 -24.47 -12.73
C LEU A 656 -31.90 -24.65 -14.17
N THR A 657 -32.08 -23.54 -14.89
CA THR A 657 -32.35 -23.55 -16.33
C THR A 657 -31.13 -23.10 -17.13
N LEU A 658 -30.53 -24.01 -17.90
CA LEU A 658 -29.46 -23.67 -18.85
C LEU A 658 -30.05 -23.38 -20.24
N MET A 659 -29.86 -22.16 -20.72
CA MET A 659 -30.28 -21.72 -22.05
C MET A 659 -29.07 -21.56 -22.96
N ARG A 660 -28.90 -22.48 -23.91
CA ARG A 660 -27.83 -22.44 -24.91
C ARG A 660 -28.30 -21.73 -26.17
N PHE A 661 -27.58 -20.69 -26.58
CA PHE A 661 -27.79 -20.01 -27.85
C PHE A 661 -26.84 -20.58 -28.90
N VAL A 662 -27.41 -20.98 -30.04
CA VAL A 662 -26.65 -21.55 -31.16
C VAL A 662 -26.89 -20.68 -32.41
N PRO A 663 -25.84 -20.28 -33.14
CA PRO A 663 -26.03 -19.50 -34.36
C PRO A 663 -26.67 -20.35 -35.46
N GLY A 664 -27.69 -19.80 -36.13
CA GLY A 664 -28.33 -20.45 -37.27
C GLY A 664 -27.43 -20.50 -38.52
N THR A 665 -27.71 -21.44 -39.41
CA THR A 665 -26.92 -21.75 -40.63
C THR A 665 -26.83 -20.59 -41.65
N GLN A 666 -27.61 -19.52 -41.50
CA GLN A 666 -27.60 -18.35 -42.40
C GLN A 666 -26.52 -17.30 -42.05
N VAL A 667 -25.83 -17.45 -40.91
CA VAL A 667 -24.82 -16.50 -40.43
C VAL A 667 -23.41 -16.76 -41.01
N GLY A 668 -23.19 -17.94 -41.61
CA GLY A 668 -21.89 -18.36 -42.14
C GLY A 668 -21.50 -17.82 -43.52
N SER A 669 -22.37 -17.04 -44.19
CA SER A 669 -22.21 -16.71 -45.62
C SER A 669 -22.14 -15.22 -45.97
N THR A 670 -21.98 -14.31 -45.01
CA THR A 670 -22.01 -12.85 -45.27
C THR A 670 -20.71 -12.09 -45.00
N THR A 671 -19.57 -12.79 -44.85
CA THR A 671 -18.24 -12.16 -44.84
C THR A 671 -17.49 -12.40 -46.14
N ASP A 672 -17.98 -11.84 -47.25
CA ASP A 672 -17.18 -11.60 -48.46
C ASP A 672 -17.31 -10.12 -48.87
N THR A 673 -16.34 -9.35 -48.40
CA THR A 673 -15.71 -8.15 -48.98
C THR A 673 -16.50 -7.31 -50.02
N LYS A 674 -16.89 -6.08 -49.64
CA LYS A 674 -16.92 -4.92 -50.57
C LYS A 674 -15.65 -4.09 -50.39
N GLN A 675 -14.72 -4.16 -51.34
CA GLN A 675 -13.62 -3.20 -51.52
C GLN A 675 -14.07 -2.00 -52.40
N PRO A 676 -13.58 -0.77 -52.17
CA PRO A 676 -13.42 0.25 -53.21
C PRO A 676 -11.96 0.29 -53.74
N PRO A 677 -11.71 0.95 -54.89
CA PRO A 677 -10.74 0.46 -55.86
C PRO A 677 -9.30 0.97 -55.70
N SER A 678 -8.43 0.17 -56.31
CA SER A 678 -6.99 0.24 -56.48
C SER A 678 -6.40 1.57 -56.92
N HIS A 679 -5.30 1.96 -56.27
CA HIS A 679 -4.18 2.63 -56.94
C HIS A 679 -2.90 1.81 -56.78
N ASN A 680 -2.40 1.33 -57.93
CA ASN A 680 -1.08 0.73 -58.10
C ASN A 680 0.03 1.75 -57.79
N ASN A 681 1.08 1.31 -57.09
CA ASN A 681 2.44 1.34 -57.67
C ASN A 681 3.45 0.56 -56.82
N ASN A 682 4.30 -0.17 -57.56
CA ASN A 682 5.43 -0.98 -57.14
C ASN A 682 6.43 -0.25 -56.24
N THR A 683 7.01 -0.93 -55.25
CA THR A 683 8.47 -1.18 -55.18
C THR A 683 8.84 -2.05 -53.98
N ASN A 684 9.83 -2.89 -54.21
CA ASN A 684 10.43 -3.91 -53.35
C ASN A 684 10.82 -3.39 -51.96
N ASN A 685 10.61 -4.21 -50.92
CA ASN A 685 11.68 -4.60 -49.99
C ASN A 685 11.21 -5.72 -49.02
N ILE A 686 12.17 -6.58 -48.71
CA ILE A 686 12.09 -7.77 -47.86
C ILE A 686 11.86 -7.33 -46.40
N GLN A 687 10.78 -7.81 -45.78
CA GLN A 687 10.71 -8.05 -44.34
C GLN A 687 9.63 -9.11 -44.08
N GLU A 688 10.05 -10.31 -43.67
CA GLU A 688 9.15 -11.36 -43.18
C GLU A 688 8.50 -10.90 -41.87
N GLU A 689 7.20 -10.64 -41.88
CA GLU A 689 6.35 -10.64 -40.68
C GLU A 689 5.73 -12.03 -40.52
N PRO A 690 5.88 -12.72 -39.37
CA PRO A 690 5.09 -13.89 -39.06
C PRO A 690 3.89 -13.48 -38.20
N ARG A 691 2.66 -13.90 -38.57
CA ARG A 691 1.53 -14.33 -37.71
C ARG A 691 0.17 -13.97 -38.31
N ILE A 692 -0.43 -14.93 -39.04
CA ILE A 692 -1.89 -14.99 -39.26
C ILE A 692 -2.46 -16.37 -38.85
N LEU A 693 -1.61 -17.35 -38.47
CA LEU A 693 -2.04 -18.74 -38.25
C LEU A 693 -2.52 -19.10 -36.82
N THR A 694 -2.46 -18.18 -35.84
CA THR A 694 -2.74 -18.52 -34.41
C THR A 694 -4.18 -18.23 -33.96
N VAL A 695 -4.92 -17.36 -34.65
CA VAL A 695 -6.26 -16.91 -34.20
C VAL A 695 -7.33 -17.97 -34.43
N ASP A 696 -7.23 -18.75 -35.51
CA ASP A 696 -8.22 -19.80 -35.81
C ASP A 696 -8.09 -21.03 -34.89
N THR A 697 -6.87 -21.37 -34.45
CA THR A 697 -6.66 -22.53 -33.57
C THR A 697 -7.20 -22.33 -32.16
N GLU A 698 -7.10 -21.13 -31.59
CA GLU A 698 -7.61 -20.84 -30.24
C GLU A 698 -9.15 -20.93 -30.19
N LYS A 699 -9.83 -20.36 -31.19
CA LYS A 699 -11.30 -20.36 -31.27
C LYS A 699 -11.88 -21.78 -31.36
N ASP A 700 -11.20 -22.68 -32.07
CA ASP A 700 -11.65 -24.07 -32.18
C ASP A 700 -11.34 -24.89 -30.92
N THR A 701 -10.25 -24.59 -30.20
CA THR A 701 -10.00 -25.20 -28.88
C THR A 701 -11.02 -24.78 -27.83
N GLU A 702 -11.44 -23.50 -27.83
CA GLU A 702 -12.48 -23.02 -26.91
C GLU A 702 -13.83 -23.68 -27.17
N LYS A 703 -14.23 -23.80 -28.44
CA LYS A 703 -15.46 -24.53 -28.81
C LYS A 703 -15.44 -26.00 -28.36
N GLN A 704 -14.29 -26.69 -28.48
CA GLN A 704 -14.17 -28.08 -27.99
C GLN A 704 -14.36 -28.18 -26.48
N LEU A 705 -13.83 -27.21 -25.73
CA LEU A 705 -14.01 -27.15 -24.28
C LEU A 705 -15.47 -26.82 -23.90
N ASP A 706 -16.13 -25.94 -24.65
CA ASP A 706 -17.55 -25.61 -24.47
C ASP A 706 -18.43 -26.85 -24.70
N GLU A 707 -18.25 -27.56 -25.81
CA GLU A 707 -19.00 -28.79 -26.10
C GLU A 707 -18.77 -29.86 -25.04
N ARG A 708 -17.52 -30.04 -24.58
CA ARG A 708 -17.20 -31.01 -23.54
C ARG A 708 -17.94 -30.70 -22.23
N LEU A 709 -18.00 -29.43 -21.84
CA LEU A 709 -18.67 -29.01 -20.61
C LEU A 709 -20.20 -29.18 -20.72
N ILE A 710 -20.78 -28.86 -21.87
CA ILE A 710 -22.21 -29.08 -22.14
C ILE A 710 -22.56 -30.57 -22.22
N GLN A 711 -21.68 -31.40 -22.77
CA GLN A 711 -21.88 -32.86 -22.78
C GLN A 711 -21.91 -33.42 -21.37
N LEU A 712 -20.96 -33.02 -20.51
CA LEU A 712 -21.00 -33.36 -19.08
C LEU A 712 -22.29 -32.86 -18.43
N PHE A 713 -22.80 -31.70 -18.86
CA PHE A 713 -24.09 -31.18 -18.40
C PHE A 713 -25.27 -32.06 -18.74
N ARG A 714 -25.35 -32.46 -20.00
CA ARG A 714 -26.42 -33.33 -20.50
C ARG A 714 -26.38 -34.72 -19.85
N MET A 715 -25.20 -35.27 -19.58
CA MET A 715 -25.06 -36.58 -18.94
C MET A 715 -25.59 -36.58 -17.50
N ASN A 716 -25.28 -35.54 -16.72
CA ASN A 716 -25.73 -35.46 -15.33
C ASN A 716 -27.21 -35.10 -15.17
N ARG A 717 -27.82 -34.43 -16.16
CA ARG A 717 -29.27 -34.14 -16.19
C ARG A 717 -30.11 -35.41 -16.07
N VAL A 718 -29.65 -36.53 -16.61
CA VAL A 718 -30.37 -37.82 -16.57
C VAL A 718 -30.70 -38.25 -15.14
N ASN A 719 -29.95 -37.74 -14.15
CA ASN A 719 -30.10 -38.11 -12.75
C ASN A 719 -30.86 -37.09 -11.88
N ASN A 720 -31.13 -35.86 -12.36
CA ASN A 720 -31.73 -34.77 -11.56
C ASN A 720 -32.87 -34.04 -12.30
N GLU A 721 -34.06 -34.05 -11.72
CA GLU A 721 -35.25 -33.36 -12.27
C GLU A 721 -35.21 -31.83 -12.09
N SER A 722 -34.34 -31.30 -11.22
CA SER A 722 -34.17 -29.87 -10.94
C SER A 722 -33.41 -29.09 -12.03
N ILE A 723 -33.02 -29.75 -13.13
CA ILE A 723 -32.19 -29.17 -14.19
C ILE A 723 -32.95 -29.15 -15.53
N VAL A 724 -33.24 -27.95 -16.03
CA VAL A 724 -33.88 -27.70 -17.32
C VAL A 724 -32.84 -27.27 -18.35
N TYR A 725 -32.86 -27.90 -19.53
CA TYR A 725 -31.97 -27.55 -20.64
C TYR A 725 -32.78 -27.09 -21.85
N ILE A 726 -32.53 -25.86 -22.30
CA ILE A 726 -33.20 -25.23 -23.44
C ILE A 726 -32.15 -24.84 -24.47
N GLU A 727 -32.34 -25.27 -25.71
CA GLU A 727 -31.49 -24.86 -26.84
C GLU A 727 -32.31 -23.96 -27.76
N LYS A 728 -31.79 -22.76 -28.05
CA LYS A 728 -32.42 -21.78 -28.96
C LYS A 728 -31.47 -21.46 -30.09
N VAL A 729 -31.98 -21.64 -31.31
CA VAL A 729 -31.28 -21.20 -32.52
C VAL A 729 -31.69 -19.76 -32.80
N VAL A 730 -30.71 -18.88 -32.88
CA VAL A 730 -30.89 -17.44 -33.14
C VAL A 730 -29.95 -17.02 -34.27
N ASN A 731 -30.36 -16.05 -35.08
CA ASN A 731 -29.57 -15.58 -36.23
C ASN A 731 -28.97 -14.19 -35.96
N ASN A 732 -29.68 -13.32 -35.24
CA ASN A 732 -29.32 -11.92 -35.02
C ASN A 732 -29.58 -11.49 -33.56
N GLY A 733 -28.99 -10.36 -33.14
CA GLY A 733 -29.19 -9.78 -31.80
C GLY A 733 -30.65 -9.52 -31.41
N GLU A 734 -31.52 -9.16 -32.36
CA GLU A 734 -32.95 -8.94 -32.11
C GLU A 734 -33.68 -10.25 -31.73
N GLU A 735 -33.37 -11.36 -32.41
CA GLU A 735 -33.92 -12.68 -32.09
C GLU A 735 -33.41 -13.17 -30.73
N THR A 736 -32.16 -12.85 -30.38
CA THR A 736 -31.59 -13.11 -29.06
C THR A 736 -32.36 -12.36 -27.97
N VAL A 737 -32.64 -11.07 -28.17
CA VAL A 737 -33.42 -10.25 -27.22
C VAL A 737 -34.84 -10.80 -27.05
N ALA A 738 -35.51 -11.16 -28.15
CA ALA A 738 -36.85 -11.74 -28.11
C ALA A 738 -36.88 -13.11 -27.38
N ALA A 739 -35.85 -13.93 -27.56
CA ALA A 739 -35.73 -15.21 -26.87
C ALA A 739 -35.54 -15.03 -25.35
N ILE A 740 -34.72 -14.07 -24.92
CA ILE A 740 -34.53 -13.75 -23.50
C ILE A 740 -35.86 -13.23 -22.88
N ARG A 741 -36.58 -12.35 -23.59
CA ARG A 741 -37.89 -11.83 -23.15
C ARG A 741 -38.95 -12.89 -22.88
N SER A 742 -38.88 -14.02 -23.57
CA SER A 742 -39.86 -15.10 -23.39
C SER A 742 -39.78 -15.84 -22.04
N MET A 743 -38.79 -15.51 -21.20
CA MET A 743 -38.41 -16.28 -20.00
C MET A 743 -38.47 -15.45 -18.70
N GLU A 744 -38.80 -14.16 -18.79
CA GLU A 744 -38.58 -13.14 -17.76
C GLU A 744 -39.40 -13.31 -16.47
N ASP A 745 -40.56 -13.97 -16.53
CA ASP A 745 -41.52 -13.98 -15.41
C ASP A 745 -41.29 -15.12 -14.39
N ILE A 746 -40.31 -15.99 -14.59
CA ILE A 746 -40.16 -17.25 -13.81
C ILE A 746 -38.87 -17.28 -12.97
N HIS A 747 -37.87 -16.44 -13.25
CA HIS A 747 -36.52 -16.59 -12.68
C HIS A 747 -36.19 -15.46 -11.69
N ASP A 748 -35.58 -15.81 -10.56
CA ASP A 748 -35.15 -14.87 -9.52
C ASP A 748 -33.71 -14.35 -9.78
N LEU A 749 -32.86 -15.19 -10.38
CA LEU A 749 -31.45 -14.90 -10.68
C LEU A 749 -31.07 -15.33 -12.10
N ILE A 750 -30.42 -14.44 -12.85
CA ILE A 750 -29.85 -14.72 -14.17
C ILE A 750 -28.32 -14.60 -14.11
N ILE A 751 -27.61 -15.66 -14.50
CA ILE A 751 -26.14 -15.71 -14.57
C ILE A 751 -25.72 -15.64 -16.04
N VAL A 752 -24.82 -14.70 -16.34
CA VAL A 752 -24.33 -14.41 -17.70
C VAL A 752 -22.82 -14.22 -17.66
N GLY A 753 -22.08 -14.72 -18.65
CA GLY A 753 -20.68 -14.37 -18.84
C GLY A 753 -20.53 -12.97 -19.45
N ARG A 754 -19.49 -12.25 -19.04
CA ARG A 754 -19.19 -10.89 -19.54
C ARG A 754 -18.89 -10.86 -21.05
N GLY A 755 -18.26 -11.92 -21.57
CA GLY A 755 -18.03 -12.12 -23.01
C GLY A 755 -16.92 -11.25 -23.60
N GLN A 756 -15.86 -10.97 -22.84
CA GLN A 756 -14.82 -10.03 -23.26
C GLN A 756 -13.99 -10.58 -24.44
N GLY A 757 -13.95 -9.85 -25.57
CA GLY A 757 -13.12 -10.16 -26.73
C GLY A 757 -13.76 -11.06 -27.80
N MET A 758 -14.93 -11.62 -27.53
CA MET A 758 -15.67 -12.48 -28.46
C MET A 758 -16.84 -11.71 -29.07
N ILE A 759 -16.63 -11.07 -30.23
CA ILE A 759 -17.73 -10.50 -31.01
C ILE A 759 -18.45 -11.65 -31.70
N SER A 760 -19.50 -12.15 -31.06
CA SER A 760 -20.41 -13.11 -31.68
C SER A 760 -21.36 -12.37 -32.62
N PRO A 761 -21.68 -12.90 -33.82
CA PRO A 761 -22.72 -12.33 -34.67
C PRO A 761 -24.09 -12.26 -33.96
N LEU A 762 -24.29 -13.07 -32.91
CA LEU A 762 -25.50 -13.08 -32.09
C LEU A 762 -25.61 -11.89 -31.11
N THR A 763 -24.49 -11.21 -30.85
CA THR A 763 -24.42 -10.02 -29.99
C THR A 763 -24.00 -8.76 -30.77
N ALA A 764 -23.77 -8.90 -32.08
CA ALA A 764 -23.44 -7.80 -32.97
C ALA A 764 -24.57 -6.76 -33.01
N GLY A 765 -24.23 -5.48 -32.79
CA GLY A 765 -25.17 -4.37 -32.70
C GLY A 765 -25.69 -4.07 -31.29
N LEU A 766 -25.60 -5.00 -30.33
CA LEU A 766 -25.97 -4.73 -28.92
C LEU A 766 -24.86 -3.98 -28.17
N THR A 767 -23.60 -4.15 -28.57
CA THR A 767 -22.44 -3.47 -27.98
C THR A 767 -22.41 -1.98 -28.24
N ASP A 768 -22.91 -1.53 -29.39
CA ASP A 768 -22.83 -0.14 -29.85
C ASP A 768 -23.75 0.81 -29.06
N TRP A 769 -24.75 0.23 -28.38
CA TRP A 769 -25.74 0.95 -27.57
C TRP A 769 -25.51 0.76 -26.06
N SER A 770 -24.34 0.27 -25.66
CA SER A 770 -24.08 -0.08 -24.25
C SER A 770 -23.77 1.14 -23.36
N GLU A 771 -24.49 1.28 -22.25
CA GLU A 771 -24.26 2.35 -21.26
C GLU A 771 -23.19 1.95 -20.24
N CYS A 772 -23.18 0.68 -19.81
CA CYS A 772 -22.29 0.11 -18.81
C CYS A 772 -21.46 -1.06 -19.38
N PRO A 773 -20.37 -0.79 -20.13
CA PRO A 773 -19.54 -1.83 -20.76
C PRO A 773 -18.80 -2.74 -19.76
N GLU A 774 -18.76 -2.37 -18.48
CA GLU A 774 -18.31 -3.25 -17.40
C GLU A 774 -19.16 -4.52 -17.25
N LEU A 775 -20.42 -4.54 -17.70
CA LEU A 775 -21.33 -5.70 -17.65
C LEU A 775 -21.32 -6.58 -18.91
N GLY A 776 -20.70 -6.13 -20.01
CA GLY A 776 -20.80 -6.80 -21.31
C GLY A 776 -22.16 -6.57 -21.99
N ALA A 777 -22.30 -6.99 -23.25
CA ALA A 777 -23.47 -6.66 -24.08
C ALA A 777 -24.80 -7.21 -23.51
N ILE A 778 -24.81 -8.47 -23.07
CA ILE A 778 -26.00 -9.11 -22.50
C ILE A 778 -26.24 -8.65 -21.07
N GLY A 779 -25.19 -8.49 -20.27
CA GLY A 779 -25.32 -7.99 -18.90
C GLY A 779 -25.86 -6.56 -18.83
N ASP A 780 -25.44 -5.69 -19.76
CA ASP A 780 -25.94 -4.31 -19.87
C ASP A 780 -27.42 -4.28 -20.32
N LEU A 781 -27.80 -5.12 -21.29
CA LEU A 781 -29.19 -5.28 -21.71
C LEU A 781 -30.08 -5.68 -20.53
N LEU A 782 -29.66 -6.69 -19.75
CA LEU A 782 -30.41 -7.16 -18.58
C LEU A 782 -30.40 -6.14 -17.42
N ALA A 783 -29.42 -5.25 -17.37
CA ALA A 783 -29.34 -4.18 -16.38
C ALA A 783 -30.14 -2.93 -16.77
N SER A 784 -30.48 -2.76 -18.06
CA SER A 784 -31.23 -1.62 -18.58
C SER A 784 -32.65 -1.53 -18.00
N PRO A 785 -33.19 -0.33 -17.73
CA PRO A 785 -34.58 -0.13 -17.33
C PRO A 785 -35.58 -0.51 -18.43
N ASP A 786 -35.16 -0.50 -19.71
CA ASP A 786 -36.02 -0.90 -20.85
C ASP A 786 -36.31 -2.41 -20.86
N PHE A 787 -35.60 -3.15 -20.01
CA PHE A 787 -35.77 -4.57 -19.75
C PHE A 787 -36.47 -4.71 -18.39
N ALA A 788 -37.78 -4.97 -18.41
CA ALA A 788 -38.65 -5.00 -17.23
C ALA A 788 -38.53 -6.30 -16.42
N THR A 789 -37.31 -6.83 -16.26
CA THR A 789 -37.03 -8.02 -15.46
C THR A 789 -37.00 -7.69 -13.96
N SER A 790 -37.77 -8.43 -13.16
CA SER A 790 -37.65 -8.42 -11.69
C SER A 790 -36.45 -9.23 -11.18
N ALA A 791 -35.82 -10.01 -12.04
CA ALA A 791 -34.69 -10.88 -11.71
C ALA A 791 -33.41 -10.10 -11.44
N SER A 792 -32.63 -10.52 -10.45
CA SER A 792 -31.26 -10.01 -10.25
C SER A 792 -30.30 -10.67 -11.24
N VAL A 793 -29.22 -9.96 -11.60
CA VAL A 793 -28.28 -10.41 -12.65
C VAL A 793 -26.88 -10.55 -12.07
N LEU A 794 -26.25 -11.70 -12.27
CA LEU A 794 -24.84 -11.92 -11.93
C LEU A 794 -24.03 -12.05 -13.22
N VAL A 795 -23.19 -11.04 -13.48
CA VAL A 795 -22.26 -11.04 -14.61
C VAL A 795 -20.93 -11.62 -14.15
N VAL A 796 -20.49 -12.72 -14.75
CA VAL A 796 -19.25 -13.43 -14.37
C VAL A 796 -18.16 -13.19 -15.41
N GLN A 797 -16.95 -12.94 -14.94
CA GLN A 797 -15.73 -12.90 -15.74
C GLN A 797 -14.75 -13.93 -15.20
N GLN A 798 -14.29 -14.84 -16.07
CA GLN A 798 -13.29 -15.83 -15.73
C GLN A 798 -11.89 -15.19 -15.66
N TYR A 799 -11.06 -15.67 -14.74
CA TYR A 799 -9.64 -15.33 -14.74
C TYR A 799 -8.91 -16.01 -15.92
N ILE A 800 -8.38 -15.20 -16.84
CA ILE A 800 -7.51 -15.64 -17.93
C ILE A 800 -6.08 -15.30 -17.51
N GLY A 801 -5.23 -16.30 -17.31
CA GLY A 801 -3.85 -16.08 -16.87
C GLY A 801 -3.08 -15.18 -17.85
N GLN A 802 -2.38 -14.17 -17.34
CA GLN A 802 -1.39 -13.43 -18.14
C GLN A 802 -0.24 -14.38 -18.52
N GLY A 803 -0.23 -14.84 -19.77
CA GLY A 803 0.91 -15.50 -20.41
C GLY A 803 0.93 -17.02 -20.33
N SER A 804 0.05 -17.69 -21.09
CA SER A 804 0.19 -19.11 -21.44
C SER A 804 1.02 -19.28 -22.73
N GLU A 805 2.22 -18.68 -22.82
CA GLU A 805 3.19 -19.03 -23.89
C GLU A 805 4.27 -20.02 -23.41
N VAL A 806 4.28 -20.43 -22.13
CA VAL A 806 5.23 -21.42 -21.61
C VAL A 806 4.55 -22.35 -20.60
N ASP A 807 3.80 -23.34 -21.10
CA ASP A 807 3.61 -24.70 -20.53
C ASP A 807 2.37 -25.37 -21.16
N ASN A 808 2.42 -25.62 -22.48
CA ASN A 808 1.44 -26.47 -23.17
C ASN A 808 1.97 -27.90 -23.44
N SER A 809 2.93 -28.37 -22.66
CA SER A 809 3.57 -29.69 -22.85
C SER A 809 3.31 -30.71 -21.74
N LEU A 810 2.33 -30.51 -20.85
CA LEU A 810 2.04 -31.47 -19.77
C LEU A 810 0.54 -31.68 -19.47
N VAL A 811 -0.34 -31.49 -20.45
CA VAL A 811 -1.70 -32.06 -20.40
C VAL A 811 -1.73 -33.36 -21.20
N THR A 812 -1.02 -34.36 -20.69
CA THR A 812 -1.29 -35.76 -20.99
C THR A 812 -2.16 -36.32 -19.87
N THR A 813 -3.37 -36.78 -20.25
CA THR A 813 -4.01 -37.99 -19.76
C THR A 813 -3.55 -38.48 -18.39
N ASP A 814 -4.37 -38.22 -17.36
CA ASP A 814 -4.83 -39.23 -16.40
C ASP A 814 -5.78 -38.54 -15.39
N ASN A 815 -6.82 -39.25 -14.97
CA ASN A 815 -7.74 -38.94 -13.85
C ASN A 815 -9.18 -38.45 -14.15
N VAL A 816 -9.78 -38.79 -15.30
CA VAL A 816 -11.27 -38.79 -15.42
C VAL A 816 -11.84 -40.13 -15.92
N VAL A 817 -11.00 -41.12 -16.20
CA VAL A 817 -11.42 -42.50 -16.47
C VAL A 817 -10.77 -43.38 -15.41
N ASN A 818 -11.44 -43.55 -14.26
CA ASN A 818 -11.30 -44.71 -13.36
C ASN A 818 -12.13 -44.50 -12.08
N THR A 819 -13.45 -44.39 -12.23
CA THR A 819 -14.33 -44.50 -11.05
C THR A 819 -15.55 -45.39 -11.24
N ASN A 820 -15.73 -46.04 -12.41
CA ASN A 820 -16.92 -46.87 -12.66
C ASN A 820 -16.68 -48.29 -13.21
N GLU A 821 -15.45 -48.83 -13.23
CA GLU A 821 -15.21 -50.20 -13.75
C GLU A 821 -14.67 -51.25 -12.75
N GLU A 822 -14.50 -50.94 -11.46
CA GLU A 822 -13.96 -51.90 -10.48
C GLU A 822 -14.99 -52.45 -9.46
N TYR A 823 -16.28 -52.53 -9.83
CA TYR A 823 -17.29 -53.20 -8.99
C TYR A 823 -17.86 -54.52 -9.54
N ILE A 824 -17.36 -54.99 -10.67
CA ILE A 824 -17.80 -56.26 -11.26
C ILE A 824 -16.57 -57.03 -11.75
N ASN A 825 -15.77 -57.58 -10.84
CA ASN A 825 -15.10 -58.88 -11.01
C ASN A 825 -14.31 -59.24 -9.74
N GLN A 826 -14.33 -60.53 -9.42
CA GLN A 826 -13.56 -61.21 -8.36
C GLN A 826 -14.18 -61.26 -6.94
N ARG A 827 -15.35 -61.90 -6.87
CA ARG A 827 -15.50 -63.03 -5.94
C ARG A 827 -14.72 -64.22 -6.52
N THR A 828 -13.57 -64.58 -5.94
CA THR A 828 -13.06 -65.96 -5.74
C THR A 828 -11.59 -65.97 -5.30
N HIS A 829 -11.29 -66.67 -4.19
CA HIS A 829 -10.02 -67.37 -3.83
C HIS A 829 -8.68 -66.57 -3.88
N HIS A 830 -7.74 -66.58 -2.94
CA HIS A 830 -7.31 -67.55 -1.92
C HIS A 830 -6.36 -66.84 -0.91
N SER A 831 -6.30 -67.41 0.29
CA SER A 831 -5.33 -67.26 1.40
C SER A 831 -3.84 -67.18 1.04
N VAL A 832 -3.02 -66.46 1.84
CA VAL A 832 -1.82 -66.97 2.61
C VAL A 832 -1.19 -65.85 3.49
N ALA A 833 -1.07 -66.18 4.79
CA ALA A 833 -0.15 -65.86 5.92
C ALA A 833 0.83 -64.63 5.98
N PRO A 834 1.26 -64.22 7.20
CA PRO A 834 1.76 -62.88 7.54
C PRO A 834 3.27 -62.81 7.87
N PRO A 835 3.86 -61.62 8.12
CA PRO A 835 5.13 -61.52 8.82
C PRO A 835 4.97 -61.11 10.30
N THR A 836 5.81 -61.76 11.11
CA THR A 836 5.99 -61.71 12.56
C THR A 836 6.98 -60.64 13.03
N GLY A 837 6.76 -60.11 14.24
CA GLY A 837 7.78 -59.58 15.18
C GLY A 837 8.33 -58.18 14.88
N HIS A 838 8.55 -57.24 15.82
CA HIS A 838 8.83 -57.39 17.24
C HIS A 838 8.63 -56.02 17.97
N THR A 839 7.92 -56.08 19.11
CA THR A 839 8.12 -55.42 20.44
C THR A 839 8.37 -53.90 20.61
N VAL A 840 7.44 -53.19 21.27
CA VAL A 840 7.40 -52.75 22.73
C VAL A 840 8.17 -51.43 22.98
N HIS A 841 7.50 -50.33 23.35
CA HIS A 841 7.29 -49.95 24.76
C HIS A 841 6.07 -49.03 24.99
N MET A 842 5.46 -49.25 26.15
CA MET A 842 4.18 -48.75 26.66
C MET A 842 4.14 -47.28 27.11
N PHE A 843 2.90 -46.77 27.03
CA PHE A 843 2.22 -45.83 27.93
C PHE A 843 2.69 -45.83 29.39
N ASN A 844 2.61 -44.65 30.03
CA ASN A 844 2.12 -44.59 31.40
C ASN A 844 1.36 -43.27 31.63
N ASP A 845 0.06 -43.42 31.86
CA ASP A 845 -0.77 -42.46 32.58
C ASP A 845 -0.25 -42.32 34.02
N THR A 846 -0.39 -41.14 34.61
CA THR A 846 -0.68 -41.03 36.05
C THR A 846 -1.43 -39.73 36.34
N GLU A 847 -2.65 -39.95 36.79
CA GLU A 847 -3.58 -38.99 37.37
C GLU A 847 -3.19 -38.64 38.82
N ARG A 848 -3.72 -37.51 39.31
CA ARG A 848 -4.04 -37.14 40.72
C ARG A 848 -3.02 -36.41 41.63
N GLN A 849 -3.49 -35.21 41.97
CA GLN A 849 -3.76 -34.67 43.31
C GLN A 849 -2.64 -34.09 44.19
N LEU A 850 -2.97 -32.88 44.69
CA LEU A 850 -2.57 -32.25 45.96
C LEU A 850 -1.16 -31.65 46.08
N ARG A 851 -1.02 -30.38 45.68
CA ARG A 851 -0.82 -29.23 46.59
C ARG A 851 -0.78 -27.91 45.83
#